data_AF-L1MLS4-F1
#
_entry.id   AF-L1MLS4-F1
#
_cell.length_a   1.000
_cell.length_b   1.000
_cell.length_c   1.000
_cell.angle_alpha   90.00
_cell.angle_beta   90.00
_cell.angle_gamma   90.00
#
_symmetry.space_group_name_H-M   'P 1'
#
loop_
_entity.id
_entity.type
_entity.pdbx_description
1 polymer ?
#
loop_
_entity_poly.entity_id
_entity_poly.type
_entity_poly.pdbx_seq_one_letter_code
_entity_poly.pdbx_strand_id
1 'polypeptide(L)'
;MKHTIVTRIIWLVIFLSYQSFILSAQCPSDVIFTATITHSVGPSDGAFNINTKVVGSNDNMVTYVFETIPLTQGASHPAPTDNPVINNLAPGTYNLLMKATCVNDNSRIISKTLTNLVVKGSYILPSITESKLKRGSFSACPLGILAVNVKNGGSTFTCTLKDAPAGVSLGITPFTIKPGANGSKELVLNGYYPAGTYKLDIRDQYGKGRELNITLAQLTVDNLPTIVPPATWVHERFTPGSDCNHIFFNYLGLYDAQFSNEDFKKYYDQEEFEIAIAPTGEVPNRWQTVIVPSPYHPAQLFDITPYTIGELHTKGVSVFARLKNCPNVFNECKIKLRKPEFQHEGSQDQCEKYGWRIYEAKFQFNSLWCFPVTLTLREKNKTGNVVGTYTINSAKDNVTMLVDYNKQWYVQATDGTNTWEATTTPERFVDYEKLPRQTFCDHWRKFYNLNTFSACVPLIVKIERESDGHAQSVQVIKKATDFNYFGTTNNNSNDKASNPLEYGVDYRLKVYKADGTTLLWSAPTTFHQDARSDKFEFRRWNPSSCGKHMGSLFLRFGENGLEPPLRDAKGEIMVSYRILDSKGKEIPGTFNTYKSYTGTYFSTTTTPMPPGTYTLEETNLSLPIGDPCRVRFLSAKWEGLYDVQNFTYTSTTECGILRLKPQGKIMDKGVLLDGNKKTRFSILSGVAGGYTPKFLVKEGDIIELTKPGNYVLGIGDDRVSPTCYLDTLHVHIEPLNFEISRPHLKAYSCMNSSSSVGHIEVKGIKGKEPITYELRKMDGVTVVKSAPDDISSDGVAHFVAGVTGDQFMVYAKDACGQYFLEPVTVVSARSMLLLPTSYIRACPNSTIHLQSTYELDTYEWRAPDGTIISTDHSFDIVDAQPSQSGRYHFTTKLRNCDYKLEADVDVQIFPCVVLVNPHLISPVIP
;
A
#
# COMPACT_ATOMS: atom_id res chain seq x y z
N MET A 1 -51.74 109.07 36.59
CA MET A 1 -51.97 107.62 36.74
C MET A 1 -52.09 106.93 35.35
N LYS A 2 -51.08 107.10 34.47
CA LYS A 2 -51.06 106.52 33.10
C LYS A 2 -49.70 105.91 32.69
N HIS A 3 -48.67 105.98 33.54
CA HIS A 3 -47.30 105.56 33.20
C HIS A 3 -46.89 104.15 33.69
N THR A 4 -47.73 103.44 34.45
CA THR A 4 -47.35 102.17 35.10
C THR A 4 -47.89 100.91 34.39
N ILE A 5 -48.84 101.06 33.47
CA ILE A 5 -49.46 99.94 32.74
C ILE A 5 -48.68 99.63 31.45
N VAL A 6 -48.18 100.65 30.76
CA VAL A 6 -47.45 100.49 29.50
C VAL A 6 -46.11 99.77 29.70
N THR A 7 -45.39 100.06 30.79
CA THR A 7 -44.12 99.39 31.13
C THR A 7 -44.30 97.91 31.48
N ARG A 8 -45.42 97.53 32.10
CA ARG A 8 -45.71 96.12 32.42
C ARG A 8 -46.13 95.32 31.19
N ILE A 9 -46.84 95.92 30.25
CA ILE A 9 -47.20 95.25 28.97
C ILE A 9 -45.96 95.10 28.08
N ILE A 10 -45.08 96.10 28.02
CA ILE A 10 -43.82 96.00 27.27
C ILE A 10 -42.91 94.92 27.88
N TRP A 11 -42.79 94.85 29.20
CA TRP A 11 -42.04 93.76 29.84
C TRP A 11 -42.68 92.38 29.63
N LEU A 12 -44.02 92.26 29.64
CA LEU A 12 -44.70 91.00 29.35
C LEU A 12 -44.51 90.56 27.89
N VAL A 13 -44.56 91.49 26.94
CA VAL A 13 -44.35 91.23 25.51
C VAL A 13 -42.88 90.94 25.21
N ILE A 14 -41.93 91.58 25.90
CA ILE A 14 -40.49 91.25 25.83
C ILE A 14 -40.23 89.86 26.45
N PHE A 15 -40.89 89.51 27.55
CA PHE A 15 -40.76 88.18 28.19
C PHE A 15 -41.40 87.07 27.34
N LEU A 16 -42.56 87.34 26.72
CA LEU A 16 -43.25 86.42 25.82
C LEU A 16 -42.51 86.28 24.48
N SER A 17 -41.93 87.34 23.93
CA SER A 17 -41.08 87.26 22.74
C SER A 17 -39.74 86.58 23.02
N TYR A 18 -39.12 86.78 24.19
CA TYR A 18 -37.94 85.99 24.61
C TYR A 18 -38.25 84.49 24.79
N GLN A 19 -39.43 84.13 25.29
CA GLN A 19 -39.88 82.72 25.37
C GLN A 19 -40.19 82.14 23.98
N SER A 20 -40.63 82.96 23.04
CA SER A 20 -40.95 82.54 21.66
C SER A 20 -39.69 82.33 20.81
N PHE A 21 -38.58 82.98 21.15
CA PHE A 21 -37.26 82.74 20.53
C PHE A 21 -36.48 81.55 21.13
N ILE A 22 -36.93 80.95 22.24
CA ILE A 22 -36.31 79.74 22.82
C ILE A 22 -36.93 78.44 22.26
N LEU A 23 -37.97 78.53 21.42
CA LEU A 23 -38.60 77.38 20.77
C LEU A 23 -37.99 76.97 19.42
N SER A 24 -36.93 77.62 18.96
CA SER A 24 -36.16 77.16 17.80
C SER A 24 -34.89 76.41 18.24
N ALA A 25 -34.90 75.10 17.99
CA ALA A 25 -33.85 74.09 18.16
C ALA A 25 -34.07 73.09 19.33
N GLN A 26 -35.21 72.40 19.33
CA GLN A 26 -35.31 71.17 20.13
C GLN A 26 -34.43 70.09 19.51
N CYS A 27 -33.34 69.73 20.21
CA CYS A 27 -32.62 68.49 19.93
C CYS A 27 -33.59 67.31 20.04
N PRO A 28 -33.50 66.32 19.13
CA PRO A 28 -34.42 65.19 19.12
C PRO A 28 -34.39 64.40 20.42
N SER A 29 -35.55 63.80 20.76
CA SER A 29 -35.66 62.96 21.95
C SER A 29 -35.08 61.57 21.73
N ASP A 30 -35.08 61.07 20.49
CA ASP A 30 -34.50 59.78 20.11
C ASP A 30 -34.24 59.66 18.59
N VAL A 31 -33.49 58.65 18.18
CA VAL A 31 -33.24 58.28 16.77
C VAL A 31 -33.51 56.78 16.57
N ILE A 32 -34.34 56.44 15.58
CA ILE A 32 -34.51 55.05 15.13
C ILE A 32 -33.32 54.68 14.25
N PHE A 33 -32.69 53.55 14.54
CA PHE A 33 -31.46 53.11 13.90
C PHE A 33 -31.59 51.64 13.45
N THR A 34 -31.53 51.38 12.15
CA THR A 34 -31.59 50.04 11.55
C THR A 34 -30.51 49.87 10.49
N ALA A 35 -30.15 48.62 10.19
CA ALA A 35 -29.18 48.30 9.15
C ALA A 35 -29.62 47.07 8.35
N THR A 36 -29.39 47.09 7.04
CA THR A 36 -29.54 45.92 6.17
C THR A 36 -28.16 45.43 5.74
N ILE A 37 -27.96 44.11 5.74
CA ILE A 37 -26.66 43.48 5.53
C ILE A 37 -26.57 42.94 4.09
N THR A 38 -25.53 43.32 3.39
CA THR A 38 -25.16 42.72 2.09
C THR A 38 -24.16 41.59 2.34
N HIS A 39 -24.47 40.38 1.88
CA HIS A 39 -23.58 39.22 2.00
C HIS A 39 -22.30 39.41 1.18
N SER A 40 -21.18 38.89 1.68
CA SER A 40 -19.89 38.94 1.00
C SER A 40 -19.72 37.75 0.05
N VAL A 41 -19.42 38.02 -1.22
CA VAL A 41 -19.16 37.02 -2.27
C VAL A 41 -17.65 36.80 -2.46
N GLY A 42 -16.82 37.80 -2.13
CA GLY A 42 -15.36 37.75 -2.07
C GLY A 42 -14.80 37.71 -0.64
N PRO A 43 -13.50 38.03 -0.44
CA PRO A 43 -12.87 38.01 0.88
C PRO A 43 -13.35 39.11 1.84
N SER A 44 -13.78 40.27 1.32
CA SER A 44 -14.15 41.44 2.13
C SER A 44 -14.98 42.45 1.34
N ASP A 45 -16.09 42.02 0.75
CA ASP A 45 -16.98 42.86 -0.08
C ASP A 45 -18.41 42.95 0.46
N GLY A 46 -18.64 42.55 1.71
CA GLY A 46 -19.91 42.79 2.42
C GLY A 46 -20.09 44.26 2.77
N ALA A 47 -21.34 44.65 3.05
CA ALA A 47 -21.68 46.03 3.39
C ALA A 47 -22.84 46.14 4.38
N PHE A 48 -22.84 47.21 5.17
CA PHE A 48 -24.00 47.66 5.94
C PHE A 48 -24.62 48.87 5.27
N ASN A 49 -25.89 48.77 4.91
CA ASN A 49 -26.70 49.92 4.49
C ASN A 49 -27.54 50.37 5.68
N ILE A 50 -27.22 51.56 6.18
CA ILE A 50 -27.72 52.12 7.43
C ILE A 50 -28.92 53.02 7.14
N ASN A 51 -29.97 52.89 7.94
CA ASN A 51 -31.15 53.74 7.88
C ASN A 51 -31.41 54.36 9.25
N THR A 52 -31.53 55.68 9.27
CA THR A 52 -31.75 56.48 10.49
C THR A 52 -32.98 57.35 10.32
N LYS A 53 -33.82 57.44 11.36
CA LYS A 53 -34.99 58.34 11.38
C LYS A 53 -35.10 59.04 12.72
N VAL A 54 -35.17 60.36 12.71
CA VAL A 54 -35.23 61.16 13.93
C VAL A 54 -36.65 61.18 14.52
N VAL A 55 -36.78 61.09 15.84
CA VAL A 55 -38.07 61.10 16.55
C VAL A 55 -38.28 62.46 17.21
N GLY A 56 -39.37 63.15 16.85
CA GLY A 56 -39.76 64.42 17.47
C GLY A 56 -39.03 65.66 16.95
N SER A 57 -38.21 65.56 15.90
CA SER A 57 -37.61 66.71 15.19
C SER A 57 -37.39 66.42 13.70
N ASN A 58 -36.83 67.39 12.97
CA ASN A 58 -36.39 67.21 11.57
C ASN A 58 -35.03 66.49 11.49
N ASP A 59 -34.81 65.69 10.44
CA ASP A 59 -33.60 64.87 10.26
C ASP A 59 -32.29 65.67 10.17
N ASN A 60 -32.36 66.95 9.80
CA ASN A 60 -31.19 67.84 9.64
C ASN A 60 -30.66 68.44 10.96
N MET A 61 -31.24 68.06 12.11
CA MET A 61 -30.85 68.60 13.43
C MET A 61 -29.76 67.81 14.13
N VAL A 62 -29.27 66.72 13.53
CA VAL A 62 -28.19 65.88 14.06
C VAL A 62 -27.16 65.55 12.98
N THR A 63 -25.91 65.38 13.39
CA THR A 63 -24.83 64.80 12.58
C THR A 63 -24.55 63.38 13.04
N TYR A 64 -24.33 62.47 12.09
CA TYR A 64 -24.14 61.05 12.38
C TYR A 64 -22.67 60.64 12.23
N VAL A 65 -22.24 59.77 13.13
CA VAL A 65 -21.01 58.99 12.99
C VAL A 65 -21.34 57.53 13.27
N PHE A 66 -21.01 56.67 12.33
CA PHE A 66 -21.19 55.24 12.39
C PHE A 66 -19.84 54.55 12.55
N GLU A 67 -19.77 53.60 13.47
CA GLU A 67 -18.56 52.86 13.81
C GLU A 67 -18.91 51.37 13.87
N THR A 68 -18.17 50.53 13.15
CA THR A 68 -18.34 49.07 13.21
C THR A 68 -17.32 48.47 14.14
N ILE A 69 -17.74 47.62 15.06
CA ILE A 69 -16.88 46.97 16.05
C ILE A 69 -16.91 45.47 15.75
N PRO A 70 -15.82 44.87 15.24
CA PRO A 70 -15.77 43.44 14.97
C PRO A 70 -15.84 42.63 16.28
N LEU A 71 -16.72 41.63 16.32
CA LEU A 71 -16.80 40.62 17.37
C LEU A 71 -16.11 39.31 16.99
N THR A 72 -15.94 39.07 15.69
CA THR A 72 -15.17 37.93 15.17
C THR A 72 -13.70 38.32 15.03
N GLN A 73 -12.81 37.49 15.57
CA GLN A 73 -11.36 37.69 15.50
C GLN A 73 -10.89 37.74 14.03
N GLY A 74 -10.19 38.81 13.63
CA GLY A 74 -9.68 39.01 12.26
C GLY A 74 -10.65 39.68 11.27
N ALA A 75 -11.84 40.09 11.71
CA ALA A 75 -12.83 40.79 10.89
C ALA A 75 -12.50 42.28 10.67
N SER A 76 -13.07 42.90 9.63
CA SER A 76 -12.75 44.28 9.21
C SER A 76 -13.14 45.34 10.25
N HIS A 77 -12.24 46.26 10.60
CA HIS A 77 -12.58 47.42 11.44
C HIS A 77 -12.37 48.73 10.66
N PRO A 78 -13.29 49.10 9.75
CA PRO A 78 -13.20 50.36 9.03
C PRO A 78 -13.33 51.55 10.00
N ALA A 79 -12.66 52.66 9.63
CA ALA A 79 -12.70 53.89 10.42
C ALA A 79 -14.15 54.42 10.56
N PRO A 80 -14.46 55.12 11.67
CA PRO A 80 -15.76 55.75 11.83
C PRO A 80 -16.09 56.69 10.66
N THR A 81 -17.33 56.65 10.19
CA THR A 81 -17.77 57.39 8.99
C THR A 81 -19.14 58.02 9.19
N ASP A 82 -19.41 59.15 8.55
CA ASP A 82 -20.73 59.78 8.49
C ASP A 82 -21.58 59.24 7.32
N ASN A 83 -21.00 58.39 6.47
CA ASN A 83 -21.67 57.80 5.32
C ASN A 83 -22.68 56.72 5.78
N PRO A 84 -23.94 56.76 5.31
CA PRO A 84 -24.94 55.73 5.61
C PRO A 84 -24.67 54.36 4.96
N VAL A 85 -23.54 54.18 4.26
CA VAL A 85 -23.08 52.89 3.75
C VAL A 85 -21.65 52.61 4.22
N ILE A 86 -21.46 51.48 4.89
CA ILE A 86 -20.14 50.97 5.30
C ILE A 86 -19.81 49.76 4.42
N ASN A 87 -18.82 49.93 3.54
CA ASN A 87 -18.37 48.91 2.58
C ASN A 87 -17.13 48.16 3.08
N ASN A 88 -16.73 47.12 2.33
CA ASN A 88 -15.52 46.32 2.54
C ASN A 88 -15.48 45.52 3.85
N LEU A 89 -16.64 45.06 4.30
CA LEU A 89 -16.76 44.23 5.49
C LEU A 89 -16.45 42.76 5.16
N ALA A 90 -15.46 42.18 5.86
CA ALA A 90 -15.16 40.76 5.79
C ALA A 90 -16.31 39.91 6.40
N PRO A 91 -16.43 38.62 6.04
CA PRO A 91 -17.35 37.73 6.73
C PRO A 91 -17.06 37.67 8.23
N GLY A 92 -18.09 37.85 9.05
CA GLY A 92 -17.93 37.92 10.51
C GLY A 92 -19.13 38.57 11.21
N THR A 93 -19.08 38.57 12.53
CA THR A 93 -20.06 39.22 13.39
C THR A 93 -19.53 40.58 13.82
N TYR A 94 -20.38 41.61 13.72
CA TYR A 94 -20.06 42.99 14.06
C TYR A 94 -21.14 43.58 14.96
N ASN A 95 -20.73 44.49 15.84
CA ASN A 95 -21.63 45.49 16.38
C ASN A 95 -21.53 46.76 15.53
N LEU A 96 -22.64 47.45 15.31
CA LEU A 96 -22.65 48.74 14.63
C LEU A 96 -23.13 49.80 15.61
N LEU A 97 -22.25 50.74 15.94
CA LEU A 97 -22.50 51.88 16.82
C LEU A 97 -22.83 53.11 15.98
N MET A 98 -23.93 53.78 16.31
CA MET A 98 -24.29 55.10 15.80
C MET A 98 -24.16 56.11 16.93
N LYS A 99 -23.46 57.21 16.66
CA LYS A 99 -23.44 58.44 17.47
C LYS A 99 -24.10 59.56 16.67
N ALA A 100 -25.21 60.09 17.18
CA ALA A 100 -25.89 61.24 16.61
C ALA A 100 -25.67 62.45 17.53
N THR A 101 -25.02 63.51 17.03
CA THR A 101 -24.70 64.72 17.78
C THR A 101 -25.61 65.85 17.35
N CYS A 102 -26.27 66.51 18.31
CA CYS A 102 -27.17 67.63 18.00
C CYS A 102 -26.40 68.84 17.46
N VAL A 103 -26.84 69.39 16.32
CA VAL A 103 -26.15 70.49 15.62
C VAL A 103 -26.14 71.79 16.43
N ASN A 104 -27.16 72.00 17.26
CA ASN A 104 -27.34 73.22 18.04
C ASN A 104 -26.87 73.11 19.51
N ASP A 105 -26.48 71.90 19.93
CA ASP A 105 -25.95 71.63 21.27
C ASP A 105 -25.03 70.40 21.21
N ASN A 106 -23.73 70.63 20.98
CA ASN A 106 -22.72 69.58 20.87
C ASN A 106 -22.54 68.75 22.16
N SER A 107 -23.14 69.17 23.29
CA SER A 107 -23.14 68.39 24.53
C SER A 107 -24.21 67.29 24.55
N ARG A 108 -25.19 67.33 23.65
CA ARG A 108 -26.26 66.32 23.52
C ARG A 108 -25.92 65.30 22.44
N ILE A 109 -25.56 64.11 22.88
CA ILE A 109 -25.18 62.97 22.04
C ILE A 109 -26.13 61.80 22.30
N ILE A 110 -26.73 61.26 21.24
CA ILE A 110 -27.54 60.04 21.29
C ILE A 110 -26.68 58.91 20.71
N SER A 111 -26.45 57.85 21.50
CA SER A 111 -25.68 56.67 21.08
C SER A 111 -26.55 55.42 21.07
N LYS A 112 -26.55 54.67 19.96
CA LYS A 112 -27.25 53.39 19.84
C LYS A 112 -26.35 52.34 19.18
N THR A 113 -26.48 51.09 19.63
CA THR A 113 -25.72 49.96 19.09
C THR A 113 -26.65 48.87 18.58
N LEU A 114 -26.48 48.46 17.34
CA LEU A 114 -27.03 47.21 16.82
C LEU A 114 -26.00 46.10 17.06
N THR A 115 -26.39 45.06 17.78
CA THR A 115 -25.49 43.98 18.18
C THR A 115 -25.63 42.75 17.29
N ASN A 116 -24.56 41.95 17.21
CA ASN A 116 -24.55 40.65 16.54
C ASN A 116 -24.98 40.67 15.06
N LEU A 117 -24.63 41.72 14.30
CA LEU A 117 -24.87 41.78 12.86
C LEU A 117 -23.91 40.82 12.13
N VAL A 118 -24.45 39.84 11.42
CA VAL A 118 -23.66 38.79 10.75
C VAL A 118 -23.53 39.08 9.25
N VAL A 119 -22.33 39.40 8.80
CA VAL A 119 -21.96 39.40 7.38
C VAL A 119 -21.59 37.97 7.01
N LYS A 120 -22.47 37.27 6.29
CA LYS A 120 -22.18 35.91 5.79
C LYS A 120 -21.23 35.97 4.58
N GLY A 121 -20.32 35.01 4.49
CA GLY A 121 -19.38 34.85 3.37
C GLY A 121 -19.47 33.45 2.74
N SER A 122 -19.37 33.38 1.42
CA SER A 122 -19.29 32.12 0.65
C SER A 122 -17.93 31.86 0.00
N TYR A 123 -17.02 32.84 0.09
CA TYR A 123 -15.69 32.76 -0.51
C TYR A 123 -14.78 31.80 0.26
N ILE A 124 -14.19 30.84 -0.45
CA ILE A 124 -13.18 29.91 0.08
C ILE A 124 -11.90 30.14 -0.72
N LEU A 125 -10.77 30.30 -0.03
CA LEU A 125 -9.46 30.52 -0.65
C LEU A 125 -9.15 29.43 -1.70
N PRO A 126 -8.58 29.79 -2.86
CA PRO A 126 -8.21 28.82 -3.88
C PRO A 126 -7.11 27.89 -3.35
N SER A 127 -7.39 26.59 -3.43
CA SER A 127 -6.41 25.53 -3.24
C SER A 127 -5.81 25.21 -4.61
N ILE A 128 -4.54 25.56 -4.79
CA ILE A 128 -3.81 25.35 -6.04
C ILE A 128 -2.75 24.28 -5.79
N THR A 129 -2.75 23.23 -6.60
CA THR A 129 -1.81 22.11 -6.51
C THR A 129 -1.29 21.73 -7.88
N GLU A 130 -0.24 20.91 -7.92
CA GLU A 130 0.29 20.39 -9.15
C GLU A 130 -0.71 19.42 -9.81
N SER A 131 -0.90 19.53 -11.13
CA SER A 131 -1.81 18.67 -11.88
C SER A 131 -1.17 17.33 -12.24
N LYS A 132 -2.00 16.28 -12.27
CA LYS A 132 -1.61 15.00 -12.89
C LYS A 132 -1.47 15.09 -14.42
N LEU A 133 -2.00 16.13 -15.06
CA LEU A 133 -1.84 16.36 -16.50
C LEU A 133 -0.46 16.90 -16.87
N LYS A 134 0.37 17.29 -15.89
CA LYS A 134 1.77 17.67 -16.12
C LYS A 134 2.49 16.54 -16.85
N ARG A 135 3.31 16.89 -17.84
CA ARG A 135 4.13 15.92 -18.58
C ARG A 135 5.56 16.41 -18.73
N GLY A 136 6.52 15.55 -18.43
CA GLY A 136 7.95 15.75 -18.70
C GLY A 136 8.26 15.95 -20.19
N SER A 137 9.48 16.38 -20.47
CA SER A 137 9.90 16.87 -21.78
C SER A 137 11.23 16.23 -22.19
N PHE A 138 11.38 15.85 -23.45
CA PHE A 138 12.64 15.29 -23.94
C PHE A 138 13.68 16.39 -24.16
N SER A 139 14.93 16.14 -23.79
CA SER A 139 16.02 17.13 -23.86
C SER A 139 16.20 17.79 -25.23
N ALA A 140 16.02 17.04 -26.32
CA ALA A 140 16.12 17.53 -27.69
C ALA A 140 14.76 17.92 -28.32
N CYS A 141 13.68 17.89 -27.56
CA CYS A 141 12.31 18.02 -28.06
C CYS A 141 11.35 18.54 -26.97
N PRO A 142 11.10 19.86 -26.90
CA PRO A 142 10.33 20.46 -25.83
C PRO A 142 8.83 20.21 -26.00
N LEU A 143 8.36 19.00 -25.67
CA LEU A 143 6.95 18.58 -25.71
C LEU A 143 6.30 18.49 -24.32
N GLY A 144 6.92 19.09 -23.30
CA GLY A 144 6.42 19.11 -21.93
C GLY A 144 5.11 19.88 -21.80
N ILE A 145 4.28 19.47 -20.83
CA ILE A 145 2.99 20.11 -20.55
C ILE A 145 3.00 20.63 -19.12
N LEU A 146 2.74 21.93 -18.96
CA LEU A 146 2.51 22.55 -17.67
C LEU A 146 1.00 22.57 -17.36
N ALA A 147 0.64 22.03 -16.20
CA ALA A 147 -0.74 22.04 -15.74
C ALA A 147 -0.83 22.16 -14.21
N VAL A 148 -1.86 22.85 -13.74
CA VAL A 148 -2.19 22.99 -12.30
C VAL A 148 -3.63 22.62 -12.03
N ASN A 149 -3.86 22.00 -10.89
CA ASN A 149 -5.19 21.73 -10.38
C ASN A 149 -5.62 22.85 -9.42
N VAL A 150 -6.78 23.45 -9.67
CA VAL A 150 -7.34 24.53 -8.86
C VAL A 150 -8.71 24.13 -8.33
N LYS A 151 -8.91 24.28 -7.02
CA LYS A 151 -10.18 24.08 -6.33
C LYS A 151 -10.54 25.32 -5.52
N ASN A 152 -11.83 25.67 -5.47
CA ASN A 152 -12.34 26.89 -4.82
C ASN A 152 -11.76 28.18 -5.45
N GLY A 153 -11.90 29.32 -4.76
CA GLY A 153 -11.49 30.65 -5.22
C GLY A 153 -12.56 31.37 -6.05
N GLY A 154 -12.16 32.48 -6.67
CA GLY A 154 -13.00 33.26 -7.57
C GLY A 154 -13.44 32.53 -8.86
N SER A 155 -14.27 33.19 -9.66
CA SER A 155 -14.80 32.63 -10.92
C SER A 155 -13.77 32.59 -12.06
N THR A 156 -12.78 33.47 -12.02
CA THR A 156 -11.71 33.61 -13.02
C THR A 156 -10.33 33.61 -12.36
N PHE A 157 -9.33 33.12 -13.11
CA PHE A 157 -7.94 33.00 -12.68
C PHE A 157 -7.00 33.63 -13.70
N THR A 158 -5.88 34.14 -13.21
CA THR A 158 -4.73 34.59 -14.00
C THR A 158 -3.55 33.68 -13.66
N CYS A 159 -2.79 33.30 -14.68
CA CYS A 159 -1.57 32.50 -14.53
C CYS A 159 -0.40 33.30 -15.09
N THR A 160 0.57 33.61 -14.23
CA THR A 160 1.77 34.37 -14.62
C THR A 160 2.99 33.49 -14.43
N LEU A 161 3.77 33.30 -15.49
CA LEU A 161 5.05 32.62 -15.42
C LEU A 161 6.12 33.61 -14.94
N LYS A 162 6.67 33.37 -13.75
CA LYS A 162 7.65 34.25 -13.07
C LYS A 162 9.08 33.80 -13.28
N ASP A 163 9.30 32.50 -13.44
CA ASP A 163 10.61 31.91 -13.69
C ASP A 163 10.46 30.68 -14.58
N ALA A 164 11.40 30.47 -15.49
CA ALA A 164 11.36 29.40 -16.48
C ALA A 164 12.78 29.11 -17.03
N PRO A 165 13.02 27.90 -17.57
CA PRO A 165 14.25 27.59 -18.29
C PRO A 165 14.48 28.52 -19.49
N ALA A 166 15.75 28.65 -19.88
CA ALA A 166 16.17 29.52 -20.99
C ALA A 166 15.36 29.25 -22.27
N GLY A 167 14.92 30.31 -22.93
CA GLY A 167 14.13 30.24 -24.18
C GLY A 167 12.61 30.26 -23.99
N VAL A 168 12.09 30.29 -22.76
CA VAL A 168 10.65 30.46 -22.48
C VAL A 168 10.34 31.90 -22.06
N SER A 169 9.32 32.52 -22.66
CA SER A 169 8.89 33.88 -22.33
C SER A 169 8.16 33.94 -20.98
N LEU A 170 8.57 34.87 -20.13
CA LEU A 170 7.92 35.16 -18.84
C LEU A 170 6.72 36.11 -19.00
N GLY A 171 5.77 36.05 -18.07
CA GLY A 171 4.59 36.92 -18.06
C GLY A 171 3.25 36.17 -18.03
N ILE A 172 2.16 36.88 -18.31
CA ILE A 172 0.81 36.32 -18.33
C ILE A 172 0.73 35.27 -19.43
N THR A 173 0.39 34.04 -19.05
CA THR A 173 0.38 32.89 -19.98
C THR A 173 -1.05 32.38 -20.16
N PRO A 174 -1.54 32.22 -21.41
CA PRO A 174 -2.87 31.69 -21.65
C PRO A 174 -2.93 30.19 -21.29
N PHE A 175 -4.09 29.75 -20.82
CA PHE A 175 -4.35 28.37 -20.46
C PHE A 175 -5.76 27.95 -20.89
N THR A 176 -5.95 26.65 -21.04
CA THR A 176 -7.24 26.02 -21.28
C THR A 176 -7.72 25.35 -20.00
N ILE A 177 -9.02 25.46 -19.70
CA ILE A 177 -9.64 24.85 -18.53
C ILE A 177 -10.20 23.48 -18.91
N LYS A 178 -9.81 22.43 -18.19
CA LYS A 178 -10.40 21.09 -18.28
C LYS A 178 -11.09 20.71 -16.96
N PRO A 179 -12.16 19.90 -16.97
CA PRO A 179 -12.76 19.38 -15.75
C PRO A 179 -11.76 18.52 -14.97
N GLY A 180 -11.61 18.76 -13.66
CA GLY A 180 -10.80 17.96 -12.75
C GLY A 180 -11.66 17.08 -11.82
N ALA A 181 -11.01 16.25 -10.99
CA ALA A 181 -11.71 15.41 -10.01
C ALA A 181 -12.30 16.23 -8.85
N ASN A 182 -13.40 15.76 -8.24
CA ASN A 182 -14.00 16.35 -7.03
C ASN A 182 -14.31 17.86 -7.13
N GLY A 183 -14.79 18.31 -8.30
CA GLY A 183 -15.16 19.70 -8.54
C GLY A 183 -13.98 20.67 -8.72
N SER A 184 -12.76 20.16 -8.91
CA SER A 184 -11.60 20.96 -9.30
C SER A 184 -11.58 21.27 -10.80
N LYS A 185 -10.76 22.26 -11.17
CA LYS A 185 -10.50 22.69 -12.56
C LYS A 185 -9.01 22.50 -12.85
N GLU A 186 -8.69 21.87 -13.97
CA GLU A 186 -7.32 21.72 -14.46
C GLU A 186 -7.00 22.87 -15.41
N LEU A 187 -6.04 23.72 -15.05
CA LEU A 187 -5.54 24.79 -15.93
C LEU A 187 -4.32 24.25 -16.68
N VAL A 188 -4.48 23.96 -17.97
CA VAL A 188 -3.40 23.48 -18.84
C VAL A 188 -2.86 24.66 -19.62
N LEU A 189 -1.61 25.04 -19.39
CA LEU A 189 -0.99 26.15 -20.10
C LEU A 189 -0.90 25.79 -21.59
N ASN A 190 -1.20 26.76 -22.45
CA ASN A 190 -1.16 26.54 -23.89
C ASN A 190 0.30 26.46 -24.37
N GLY A 191 0.57 25.59 -25.33
CA GLY A 191 1.91 25.36 -25.90
C GLY A 191 2.67 24.21 -25.23
N TYR A 192 3.92 24.03 -25.67
CA TYR A 192 4.82 23.00 -25.15
C TYR A 192 6.07 23.62 -24.53
N TYR A 193 6.61 22.96 -23.51
CA TYR A 193 7.63 23.51 -22.64
C TYR A 193 8.85 22.57 -22.54
N PRO A 194 10.09 23.10 -22.47
CA PRO A 194 11.28 22.29 -22.19
C PRO A 194 11.26 21.68 -20.78
N ALA A 195 12.19 20.76 -20.51
CA ALA A 195 12.36 20.25 -19.15
C ALA A 195 12.98 21.31 -18.24
N GLY A 196 12.69 21.24 -16.94
CA GLY A 196 13.21 22.17 -15.94
C GLY A 196 12.15 22.66 -14.96
N THR A 197 12.55 23.59 -14.10
CA THR A 197 11.70 24.15 -13.04
C THR A 197 11.08 25.46 -13.50
N TYR A 198 9.78 25.59 -13.27
CA TYR A 198 8.95 26.73 -13.61
C TYR A 198 8.33 27.28 -12.34
N LYS A 199 8.31 28.60 -12.18
CA LYS A 199 7.60 29.28 -11.09
C LYS A 199 6.35 29.94 -11.63
N LEU A 200 5.19 29.39 -11.29
CA LEU A 200 3.89 29.90 -11.69
C LEU A 200 3.25 30.66 -10.54
N ASP A 201 2.74 31.85 -10.82
CA ASP A 201 1.93 32.65 -9.90
C ASP A 201 0.47 32.61 -10.38
N ILE A 202 -0.38 31.86 -9.66
CA ILE A 202 -1.80 31.70 -10.00
C ILE A 202 -2.63 32.51 -9.01
N ARG A 203 -3.41 33.47 -9.51
CA ARG A 203 -4.24 34.37 -8.73
C ARG A 203 -5.66 34.38 -9.26
N ASP A 204 -6.65 34.37 -8.37
CA ASP A 204 -8.02 34.67 -8.76
C ASP A 204 -8.22 36.18 -9.00
N GLN A 205 -9.41 36.56 -9.47
CA GLN A 205 -9.78 37.97 -9.68
C GLN A 205 -9.67 38.86 -8.43
N TYR A 206 -9.61 38.29 -7.23
CA TYR A 206 -9.47 39.01 -5.96
C TYR A 206 -7.99 39.08 -5.49
N GLY A 207 -7.05 38.66 -6.32
CA GLY A 207 -5.61 38.63 -6.02
C GLY A 207 -5.21 37.54 -5.03
N LYS A 208 -6.10 36.59 -4.71
CA LYS A 208 -5.81 35.48 -3.80
C LYS A 208 -5.36 34.27 -4.60
N GLY A 209 -4.37 33.57 -4.06
CA GLY A 209 -3.70 32.48 -4.76
C GLY A 209 -2.31 32.23 -4.19
N ARG A 210 -1.47 31.54 -4.94
CA ARG A 210 -0.12 31.23 -4.50
C ARG A 210 0.84 31.08 -5.67
N GLU A 211 2.12 31.25 -5.37
CA GLU A 211 3.19 30.81 -6.24
C GLU A 211 3.41 29.30 -6.06
N LEU A 212 3.67 28.60 -7.15
CA LEU A 212 3.94 27.17 -7.20
C LEU A 212 5.13 26.89 -8.11
N ASN A 213 6.08 26.13 -7.59
CA ASN A 213 7.16 25.59 -8.42
C ASN A 213 6.69 24.27 -9.03
N ILE A 214 6.75 24.15 -10.35
CA ILE A 214 6.49 22.92 -11.10
C ILE A 214 7.76 22.51 -11.80
N THR A 215 8.17 21.26 -11.63
CA THR A 215 9.34 20.72 -12.34
C THR A 215 8.87 19.72 -13.39
N LEU A 216 9.19 20.01 -14.66
CA LEU A 216 9.05 19.07 -15.76
C LEU A 216 10.29 18.19 -15.81
N ALA A 217 10.09 16.88 -15.68
CA ALA A 217 11.19 15.92 -15.74
C ALA A 217 11.89 15.99 -17.10
N GLN A 218 13.22 15.86 -17.07
CA GLN A 218 14.02 15.73 -18.29
C GLN A 218 14.01 14.27 -18.73
N LEU A 219 13.35 14.03 -19.86
CA LEU A 219 13.29 12.72 -20.50
C LEU A 219 14.45 12.54 -21.47
N THR A 220 14.93 11.32 -21.56
CA THR A 220 16.04 10.89 -22.41
C THR A 220 15.58 9.75 -23.32
N VAL A 221 16.47 9.27 -24.21
CA VAL A 221 16.17 8.12 -25.08
C VAL A 221 15.78 6.85 -24.30
N ASP A 222 16.18 6.72 -23.03
CA ASP A 222 15.79 5.60 -22.15
C ASP A 222 14.31 5.65 -21.76
N ASN A 223 13.64 6.79 -21.97
CA ASN A 223 12.20 6.97 -21.76
C ASN A 223 11.37 6.66 -23.01
N LEU A 224 11.99 6.25 -24.11
CA LEU A 224 11.28 5.70 -25.28
C LEU A 224 10.79 4.26 -24.99
N PRO A 225 9.90 3.70 -25.82
CA PRO A 225 9.52 2.29 -25.71
C PRO A 225 10.76 1.39 -25.71
N THR A 226 10.90 0.57 -24.66
CA THR A 226 12.08 -0.28 -24.53
C THR A 226 11.91 -1.53 -25.38
N ILE A 227 12.74 -1.64 -26.42
CA ILE A 227 12.85 -2.86 -27.21
C ILE A 227 13.85 -3.77 -26.52
N VAL A 228 13.35 -4.65 -25.64
CA VAL A 228 14.19 -5.61 -24.93
C VAL A 228 14.59 -6.73 -25.90
N PRO A 229 15.88 -6.97 -26.18
CA PRO A 229 16.30 -8.15 -26.93
C PRO A 229 15.89 -9.41 -26.15
N PRO A 230 15.52 -10.50 -26.82
CA PRO A 230 14.97 -11.67 -26.14
C PRO A 230 15.93 -12.18 -25.07
N ALA A 231 15.42 -12.42 -23.86
CA ALA A 231 15.99 -13.46 -23.01
C ALA A 231 15.97 -14.74 -23.83
N THR A 232 16.94 -15.63 -23.64
CA THR A 232 17.15 -16.84 -24.46
C THR A 232 15.93 -17.77 -24.60
N TRP A 233 14.81 -17.49 -23.92
CA TRP A 233 13.60 -18.30 -23.81
C TRP A 233 12.29 -17.60 -24.25
N VAL A 234 12.31 -16.33 -24.70
CA VAL A 234 11.09 -15.61 -25.18
C VAL A 234 11.07 -15.61 -26.72
N HIS A 235 10.45 -16.64 -27.31
CA HIS A 235 10.74 -17.09 -28.69
C HIS A 235 9.81 -16.63 -29.82
N GLU A 236 8.96 -15.61 -29.64
CA GLU A 236 7.88 -15.33 -30.62
C GLU A 236 7.78 -13.85 -31.01
N ARG A 237 8.82 -13.28 -31.64
CA ARG A 237 8.80 -11.85 -32.00
C ARG A 237 8.81 -11.53 -33.47
N PHE A 238 9.32 -12.40 -34.34
CA PHE A 238 9.26 -12.17 -35.78
C PHE A 238 8.65 -13.37 -36.46
N THR A 239 7.67 -13.15 -37.33
CA THR A 239 7.11 -14.19 -38.21
C THR A 239 7.10 -13.70 -39.65
N PRO A 240 7.30 -14.60 -40.63
CA PRO A 240 7.29 -14.22 -42.04
C PRO A 240 5.93 -13.63 -42.44
N GLY A 241 5.95 -12.61 -43.30
CA GLY A 241 4.76 -12.05 -43.92
C GLY A 241 4.23 -12.91 -45.06
N SER A 242 3.32 -12.35 -45.85
CA SER A 242 2.81 -12.97 -47.09
C SER A 242 3.86 -13.05 -48.21
N ASP A 243 4.93 -12.27 -48.10
CA ASP A 243 6.03 -12.19 -49.05
C ASP A 243 7.34 -11.79 -48.31
N CYS A 244 8.40 -11.60 -49.07
CA CYS A 244 9.75 -11.41 -48.53
C CYS A 244 10.09 -9.95 -48.19
N ASN A 245 9.16 -9.03 -48.40
CA ASN A 245 9.26 -7.61 -48.06
C ASN A 245 8.38 -7.24 -46.85
N HIS A 246 7.67 -8.22 -46.29
CA HIS A 246 6.80 -8.02 -45.14
C HIS A 246 7.19 -8.95 -44.00
N ILE A 247 7.22 -8.40 -42.78
CA ILE A 247 7.55 -9.13 -41.57
C ILE A 247 6.60 -8.72 -40.45
N PHE A 248 6.07 -9.69 -39.73
CA PHE A 248 5.32 -9.42 -38.52
C PHE A 248 6.27 -9.29 -37.34
N PHE A 249 6.10 -8.25 -36.53
CA PHE A 249 6.83 -8.08 -35.28
C PHE A 249 5.88 -8.06 -34.09
N ASN A 250 6.05 -9.01 -33.19
CA ASN A 250 5.34 -9.09 -31.92
C ASN A 250 6.18 -8.38 -30.84
N TYR A 251 5.67 -7.24 -30.39
CA TYR A 251 6.32 -6.41 -29.41
C TYR A 251 5.96 -6.90 -28.00
N LEU A 252 6.92 -7.52 -27.30
CA LEU A 252 6.82 -7.90 -25.89
C LEU A 252 7.88 -7.13 -25.08
N GLY A 253 7.63 -5.84 -24.84
CA GLY A 253 8.34 -5.12 -23.78
C GLY A 253 7.78 -5.54 -22.42
N LEU A 254 8.61 -5.58 -21.36
CA LEU A 254 8.10 -5.70 -19.99
C LEU A 254 7.42 -4.37 -19.61
N TYR A 255 6.14 -4.25 -19.96
CA TYR A 255 5.38 -3.00 -19.92
C TYR A 255 5.09 -2.50 -18.51
N ASP A 256 4.92 -3.39 -17.54
CA ASP A 256 4.44 -3.01 -16.21
C ASP A 256 5.32 -1.94 -15.56
N ALA A 257 6.64 -2.03 -15.74
CA ALA A 257 7.59 -1.03 -15.24
C ALA A 257 7.53 0.29 -16.03
N GLN A 258 7.43 0.27 -17.36
CA GLN A 258 7.39 1.51 -18.16
C GLN A 258 6.04 2.23 -18.06
N PHE A 259 4.92 1.52 -18.00
CA PHE A 259 3.60 2.12 -17.78
C PHE A 259 3.37 2.59 -16.34
N SER A 260 4.21 2.15 -15.39
CA SER A 260 4.25 2.77 -14.05
C SER A 260 4.81 4.20 -14.09
N ASN A 261 5.55 4.57 -15.15
CA ASN A 261 5.99 5.93 -15.38
C ASN A 261 4.85 6.73 -16.05
N GLU A 262 4.34 7.74 -15.34
CA GLU A 262 3.22 8.55 -15.83
C GLU A 262 3.55 9.34 -17.11
N ASP A 263 4.79 9.79 -17.30
CA ASP A 263 5.18 10.53 -18.49
C ASP A 263 5.16 9.61 -19.73
N PHE A 264 5.75 8.42 -19.62
CA PHE A 264 5.70 7.41 -20.68
C PHE A 264 4.26 7.11 -21.11
N LYS A 265 3.38 6.86 -20.13
CA LYS A 265 1.96 6.59 -20.40
C LYS A 265 1.28 7.76 -21.13
N LYS A 266 1.57 9.00 -20.76
CA LYS A 266 0.99 10.19 -21.42
C LYS A 266 1.47 10.36 -22.86
N TYR A 267 2.74 10.08 -23.17
CA TYR A 267 3.22 10.07 -24.56
C TYR A 267 2.59 8.93 -25.38
N TYR A 268 2.46 7.75 -24.77
CA TYR A 268 1.82 6.60 -25.42
C TYR A 268 0.33 6.83 -25.71
N ASP A 269 -0.45 7.27 -24.72
CA ASP A 269 -1.89 7.54 -24.88
C ASP A 269 -2.19 8.67 -25.90
N GLN A 270 -1.17 9.45 -26.27
CA GLN A 270 -1.24 10.50 -27.30
C GLN A 270 -0.64 10.07 -28.64
N GLU A 271 -0.29 8.80 -28.82
CA GLU A 271 0.27 8.25 -30.07
C GLU A 271 1.56 8.95 -30.55
N GLU A 272 2.36 9.45 -29.60
CA GLU A 272 3.59 10.20 -29.90
C GLU A 272 4.80 9.31 -30.22
N PHE A 273 4.69 7.99 -30.01
CA PHE A 273 5.77 7.04 -30.30
C PHE A 273 5.58 6.35 -31.66
N GLU A 274 6.67 6.20 -32.41
CA GLU A 274 6.72 5.45 -33.67
C GLU A 274 7.77 4.33 -33.62
N ILE A 275 7.56 3.28 -34.40
CA ILE A 275 8.43 2.12 -34.54
C ILE A 275 8.68 1.81 -36.02
N ALA A 276 9.88 1.32 -36.32
CA ALA A 276 10.27 0.87 -37.65
C ALA A 276 11.33 -0.25 -37.58
N ILE A 277 11.49 -0.98 -38.69
CA ILE A 277 12.44 -2.09 -38.84
C ILE A 277 13.28 -1.86 -40.09
N ALA A 278 14.59 -2.10 -40.00
CA ALA A 278 15.51 -2.10 -41.12
C ALA A 278 16.66 -3.10 -40.91
N PRO A 279 17.42 -3.48 -41.95
CA PRO A 279 18.68 -4.19 -41.76
C PRO A 279 19.65 -3.38 -40.89
N THR A 280 20.45 -4.06 -40.07
CA THR A 280 21.41 -3.36 -39.21
C THR A 280 22.43 -2.56 -40.03
N GLY A 281 22.58 -1.28 -39.68
CA GLY A 281 23.42 -0.32 -40.41
C GLY A 281 22.67 0.52 -41.44
N GLU A 282 21.40 0.20 -41.72
CA GLU A 282 20.53 0.95 -42.62
C GLU A 282 19.52 1.82 -41.85
N VAL A 283 18.94 2.81 -42.53
CA VAL A 283 17.89 3.67 -41.97
C VAL A 283 16.51 3.15 -42.36
N PRO A 284 15.53 3.09 -41.43
CA PRO A 284 14.17 2.70 -41.77
C PRO A 284 13.45 3.71 -42.65
N ASN A 285 12.78 3.21 -43.70
CA ASN A 285 12.04 4.04 -44.65
C ASN A 285 10.56 4.21 -44.30
N ARG A 286 10.00 3.31 -43.48
CA ARG A 286 8.57 3.31 -43.12
C ARG A 286 8.41 3.20 -41.61
N TRP A 287 7.79 4.24 -41.05
CA TRP A 287 7.50 4.33 -39.62
C TRP A 287 6.01 4.14 -39.40
N GLN A 288 5.67 3.49 -38.30
CA GLN A 288 4.29 3.26 -37.89
C GLN A 288 4.13 3.67 -36.42
N THR A 289 2.95 4.14 -36.02
CA THR A 289 2.67 4.41 -34.61
C THR A 289 2.91 3.14 -33.79
N VAL A 290 3.53 3.28 -32.62
CA VAL A 290 3.68 2.19 -31.66
C VAL A 290 2.31 1.83 -31.13
N ILE A 291 1.80 0.67 -31.53
CA ILE A 291 0.68 0.03 -30.88
C ILE A 291 1.30 -0.91 -29.86
N VAL A 292 1.08 -0.70 -28.56
CA VAL A 292 1.42 -1.70 -27.55
C VAL A 292 0.25 -2.66 -27.48
N PRO A 293 0.36 -3.87 -28.06
CA PRO A 293 -0.68 -4.86 -27.92
C PRO A 293 -0.78 -5.28 -26.45
N SER A 294 -2.01 -5.59 -26.01
CA SER A 294 -2.21 -6.52 -24.88
C SER A 294 -1.30 -7.73 -25.09
N PRO A 295 -0.78 -8.40 -24.04
CA PRO A 295 0.02 -9.63 -24.16
C PRO A 295 -0.66 -10.77 -24.96
N TYR A 296 -1.91 -10.59 -25.39
CA TYR A 296 -2.71 -11.53 -26.18
C TYR A 296 -3.15 -11.02 -27.57
N HIS A 297 -2.66 -9.86 -28.06
CA HIS A 297 -3.04 -9.29 -29.37
C HIS A 297 -2.01 -9.60 -30.49
N PRO A 298 -2.41 -9.57 -31.78
CA PRO A 298 -1.60 -10.07 -32.89
C PRO A 298 -0.40 -9.17 -33.20
N ALA A 299 0.67 -9.78 -33.75
CA ALA A 299 1.87 -9.09 -34.22
C ALA A 299 1.55 -8.00 -35.25
N GLN A 300 2.29 -6.88 -35.20
CA GLN A 300 2.14 -5.77 -36.14
C GLN A 300 2.91 -6.08 -37.44
N LEU A 301 2.28 -5.86 -38.60
CA LEU A 301 2.91 -6.09 -39.91
C LEU A 301 3.75 -4.87 -40.32
N PHE A 302 5.03 -5.11 -40.61
CA PHE A 302 5.95 -4.11 -41.13
C PHE A 302 6.29 -4.41 -42.58
N ASP A 303 6.18 -3.37 -43.42
CA ASP A 303 6.75 -3.37 -44.77
C ASP A 303 8.18 -2.84 -44.69
N ILE A 304 9.14 -3.69 -45.05
CA ILE A 304 10.59 -3.41 -44.99
C ILE A 304 11.17 -2.99 -46.35
N THR A 305 10.36 -2.75 -47.37
CA THR A 305 10.80 -2.28 -48.70
C THR A 305 11.70 -1.04 -48.60
N PRO A 306 12.85 -0.98 -49.32
CA PRO A 306 13.31 -1.86 -50.39
C PRO A 306 14.07 -3.10 -49.93
N TYR A 307 14.11 -3.36 -48.63
CA TYR A 307 14.85 -4.49 -48.06
C TYR A 307 14.04 -5.79 -48.09
N THR A 308 14.75 -6.91 -48.01
CA THR A 308 14.16 -8.26 -47.96
C THR A 308 14.52 -9.03 -46.69
N ILE A 309 13.74 -10.07 -46.35
CA ILE A 309 14.05 -10.99 -45.23
C ILE A 309 15.47 -11.59 -45.35
N GLY A 310 15.94 -11.88 -46.57
CA GLY A 310 17.31 -12.38 -46.80
C GLY A 310 18.40 -11.38 -46.39
N GLU A 311 18.18 -10.09 -46.60
CA GLU A 311 19.10 -9.03 -46.14
C GLU A 311 19.13 -8.90 -44.62
N LEU A 312 18.01 -9.16 -43.94
CA LEU A 312 17.94 -9.17 -42.48
C LEU A 312 18.81 -10.28 -41.86
N HIS A 313 18.91 -11.44 -42.50
CA HIS A 313 19.77 -12.55 -42.04
C HIS A 313 21.26 -12.28 -42.27
N THR A 314 21.60 -11.57 -43.35
CA THR A 314 23.00 -11.29 -43.70
C THR A 314 23.56 -10.08 -42.96
N LYS A 315 22.78 -8.99 -42.83
CA LYS A 315 23.20 -7.75 -42.15
C LYS A 315 22.82 -7.71 -40.67
N GLY A 316 21.81 -8.47 -40.24
CA GLY A 316 21.17 -8.33 -38.93
C GLY A 316 19.91 -7.48 -39.00
N VAL A 317 19.14 -7.43 -37.91
CA VAL A 317 17.92 -6.62 -37.79
C VAL A 317 18.12 -5.50 -36.79
N SER A 318 17.73 -4.30 -37.16
CA SER A 318 17.59 -3.18 -36.23
C SER A 318 16.12 -2.79 -36.11
N VAL A 319 15.63 -2.77 -34.88
CA VAL A 319 14.31 -2.23 -34.53
C VAL A 319 14.51 -0.87 -33.89
N PHE A 320 13.80 0.13 -34.38
CA PHE A 320 13.92 1.50 -33.93
C PHE A 320 12.62 1.93 -33.27
N ALA A 321 12.68 2.58 -32.11
CA ALA A 321 11.56 3.37 -31.60
C ALA A 321 11.98 4.85 -31.53
N ARG A 322 11.08 5.75 -31.89
CA ARG A 322 11.34 7.20 -31.88
C ARG A 322 10.13 8.00 -31.40
N LEU A 323 10.38 9.27 -31.12
CA LEU A 323 9.33 10.25 -30.90
C LEU A 323 8.88 10.84 -32.26
N LYS A 324 7.60 10.72 -32.59
CA LYS A 324 6.99 11.06 -33.89
C LYS A 324 7.37 12.45 -34.39
N ASN A 325 7.22 13.46 -33.54
CA ASN A 325 7.48 14.85 -33.87
C ASN A 325 8.96 15.25 -33.71
N CYS A 326 9.82 14.33 -33.29
CA CYS A 326 11.24 14.58 -33.02
C CYS A 326 12.10 13.39 -33.44
N PRO A 327 12.37 13.25 -34.76
CA PRO A 327 12.96 12.05 -35.34
C PRO A 327 14.39 11.75 -34.88
N ASN A 328 15.09 12.76 -34.33
CA ASN A 328 16.43 12.60 -33.77
C ASN A 328 16.44 11.97 -32.37
N VAL A 329 15.27 11.88 -31.72
CA VAL A 329 15.10 11.19 -30.44
C VAL A 329 14.63 9.78 -30.73
N PHE A 330 15.59 8.87 -30.93
CA PHE A 330 15.32 7.47 -31.20
C PHE A 330 16.25 6.56 -30.39
N ASN A 331 15.81 5.32 -30.19
CA ASN A 331 16.64 4.22 -29.74
C ASN A 331 16.70 3.15 -30.85
N GLU A 332 17.80 2.42 -30.89
CA GLU A 332 18.02 1.31 -31.82
C GLU A 332 18.33 0.05 -31.01
N CYS A 333 17.59 -1.01 -31.26
CA CYS A 333 17.88 -2.34 -30.73
C CYS A 333 18.33 -3.25 -31.86
N LYS A 334 19.61 -3.64 -31.81
CA LYS A 334 20.24 -4.54 -32.78
C LYS A 334 20.01 -5.98 -32.35
N ILE A 335 19.44 -6.78 -33.26
CA ILE A 335 19.10 -8.17 -33.05
C ILE A 335 19.79 -9.00 -34.13
N LYS A 336 20.58 -9.97 -33.69
CA LYS A 336 21.15 -10.96 -34.59
C LYS A 336 20.13 -12.06 -34.84
N LEU A 337 19.65 -12.17 -36.08
CA LEU A 337 18.85 -13.32 -36.49
C LEU A 337 19.72 -14.56 -36.59
N ARG A 338 19.16 -15.71 -36.24
CA ARG A 338 19.76 -17.01 -36.53
C ARG A 338 19.38 -17.40 -37.95
N LYS A 339 20.24 -18.21 -38.57
CA LYS A 339 19.91 -18.80 -39.86
C LYS A 339 18.59 -19.56 -39.75
N PRO A 340 17.72 -19.48 -40.76
CA PRO A 340 16.44 -20.14 -40.69
C PRO A 340 16.62 -21.67 -40.79
N GLU A 341 15.77 -22.42 -40.10
CA GLU A 341 15.86 -23.88 -39.97
C GLU A 341 14.48 -24.54 -40.14
N PHE A 342 14.44 -25.69 -40.80
CA PHE A 342 13.26 -26.56 -40.78
C PHE A 342 13.36 -27.58 -39.65
N GLN A 343 12.21 -28.01 -39.15
CA GLN A 343 12.11 -29.24 -38.38
C GLN A 343 11.91 -30.41 -39.32
N HIS A 344 12.48 -31.54 -38.93
CA HIS A 344 12.20 -32.79 -39.59
C HIS A 344 11.83 -33.83 -38.55
N GLU A 345 10.76 -34.56 -38.83
CA GLU A 345 10.40 -35.77 -38.12
C GLU A 345 10.32 -36.89 -39.14
N GLY A 346 10.24 -38.12 -38.68
CA GLY A 346 9.81 -39.14 -39.61
C GLY A 346 9.17 -40.30 -38.91
N SER A 347 8.27 -40.90 -39.66
CA SER A 347 7.46 -42.02 -39.24
C SER A 347 7.57 -43.11 -40.28
N GLN A 348 7.12 -44.30 -39.90
CA GLN A 348 6.88 -45.33 -40.89
C GLN A 348 5.68 -44.89 -41.76
N ASP A 349 5.89 -44.79 -43.07
CA ASP A 349 4.82 -44.48 -44.03
C ASP A 349 4.39 -45.77 -44.75
N GLN A 350 5.37 -46.61 -45.11
CA GLN A 350 5.15 -47.96 -45.65
C GLN A 350 5.97 -48.98 -44.86
N CYS A 351 5.63 -50.28 -44.94
CA CYS A 351 6.37 -51.30 -44.19
C CYS A 351 7.88 -51.25 -44.47
N GLU A 352 8.28 -50.96 -45.71
CA GLU A 352 9.69 -50.95 -46.17
C GLU A 352 10.29 -49.54 -46.35
N LYS A 353 9.49 -48.47 -46.25
CA LYS A 353 9.95 -47.08 -46.50
C LYS A 353 9.68 -46.19 -45.30
N TYR A 354 10.64 -45.32 -45.00
CA TYR A 354 10.54 -44.28 -43.99
C TYR A 354 9.99 -43.00 -44.62
N GLY A 355 8.96 -42.41 -44.02
CA GLY A 355 8.44 -41.10 -44.40
C GLY A 355 9.19 -40.01 -43.65
N TRP A 356 10.15 -39.37 -44.31
CA TRP A 356 10.90 -38.25 -43.76
C TRP A 356 10.15 -36.94 -44.01
N ARG A 357 9.48 -36.44 -42.98
CA ARG A 357 8.62 -35.25 -43.05
C ARG A 357 9.38 -34.00 -42.65
N ILE A 358 9.38 -33.00 -43.52
CA ILE A 358 10.02 -31.71 -43.32
C ILE A 358 8.92 -30.64 -43.24
N TYR A 359 9.00 -29.81 -42.21
CA TYR A 359 8.02 -28.76 -41.93
C TYR A 359 8.69 -27.61 -41.19
N GLU A 360 8.06 -26.43 -41.20
CA GLU A 360 8.60 -25.27 -40.51
C GLU A 360 8.76 -25.54 -39.01
N ALA A 361 9.90 -25.15 -38.43
CA ALA A 361 10.14 -25.38 -37.02
C ALA A 361 9.06 -24.69 -36.15
N LYS A 362 8.60 -25.37 -35.10
CA LYS A 362 7.64 -24.78 -34.14
C LYS A 362 8.13 -23.49 -33.45
N PHE A 363 9.41 -23.12 -33.60
CA PHE A 363 9.99 -21.93 -33.01
C PHE A 363 10.14 -20.81 -34.04
N GLN A 364 9.33 -19.77 -33.90
CA GLN A 364 9.15 -18.69 -34.89
C GLN A 364 10.42 -17.91 -35.27
N PHE A 365 11.43 -17.82 -34.39
CA PHE A 365 12.68 -17.12 -34.72
C PHE A 365 13.56 -17.86 -35.75
N ASN A 366 13.39 -19.17 -35.90
CA ASN A 366 14.04 -19.98 -36.93
C ASN A 366 13.26 -19.98 -38.26
N SER A 367 12.11 -19.29 -38.30
CA SER A 367 11.07 -19.43 -39.32
C SER A 367 11.01 -18.28 -40.33
N LEU A 368 12.01 -17.39 -40.36
CA LEU A 368 12.04 -16.28 -41.32
C LEU A 368 12.53 -16.75 -42.70
N TRP A 369 11.76 -17.63 -43.34
CA TRP A 369 11.94 -18.09 -44.71
C TRP A 369 11.16 -17.21 -45.70
N CYS A 370 11.73 -17.02 -46.88
CA CYS A 370 11.04 -16.43 -48.04
C CYS A 370 10.31 -17.56 -48.81
N PHE A 371 9.00 -17.72 -48.62
CA PHE A 371 8.25 -18.76 -49.33
C PHE A 371 7.97 -18.36 -50.80
N PRO A 372 7.99 -19.30 -51.78
CA PRO A 372 8.12 -20.74 -51.62
C PRO A 372 9.58 -21.22 -51.45
N VAL A 373 9.78 -22.21 -50.58
CA VAL A 373 11.09 -22.84 -50.34
C VAL A 373 11.21 -24.15 -51.12
N THR A 374 12.31 -24.32 -51.85
CA THR A 374 12.60 -25.53 -52.63
C THR A 374 13.46 -26.51 -51.81
N LEU A 375 13.01 -27.76 -51.71
CA LEU A 375 13.70 -28.87 -51.06
C LEU A 375 14.27 -29.83 -52.11
N THR A 376 15.57 -30.11 -52.05
CA THR A 376 16.26 -31.06 -52.93
C THR A 376 16.72 -32.27 -52.12
N LEU A 377 16.16 -33.45 -52.39
CA LEU A 377 16.52 -34.73 -51.78
C LEU A 377 17.62 -35.42 -52.59
N ARG A 378 18.67 -35.88 -51.91
CA ARG A 378 19.82 -36.60 -52.48
C ARG A 378 20.11 -37.89 -51.72
N GLU A 379 20.58 -38.89 -52.43
CA GLU A 379 21.06 -40.14 -51.83
C GLU A 379 22.49 -39.98 -51.28
N LYS A 380 22.82 -40.63 -50.16
CA LYS A 380 24.12 -40.67 -49.49
C LYS A 380 24.57 -39.36 -48.83
N ASN A 381 24.78 -38.29 -49.61
CA ASN A 381 25.36 -37.03 -49.12
C ASN A 381 25.01 -35.82 -50.00
N LYS A 382 25.57 -34.65 -49.66
CA LYS A 382 25.36 -33.37 -50.35
C LYS A 382 25.73 -33.39 -51.85
N THR A 383 26.68 -34.21 -52.25
CA THR A 383 27.11 -34.37 -53.66
C THR A 383 26.42 -35.52 -54.38
N GLY A 384 25.54 -36.26 -53.71
CA GLY A 384 24.81 -37.38 -54.29
C GLY A 384 23.80 -36.96 -55.36
N ASN A 385 23.32 -37.95 -56.11
CA ASN A 385 22.31 -37.77 -57.14
C ASN A 385 21.03 -37.18 -56.53
N VAL A 386 20.41 -36.24 -57.23
CA VAL A 386 19.09 -35.72 -56.87
C VAL A 386 18.07 -36.81 -57.16
N VAL A 387 17.35 -37.23 -56.11
CA VAL A 387 16.33 -38.28 -56.18
C VAL A 387 14.92 -37.69 -56.16
N GLY A 388 14.76 -36.46 -55.68
CA GLY A 388 13.50 -35.73 -55.72
C GLY A 388 13.65 -34.25 -55.42
N THR A 389 12.71 -33.46 -55.93
CA THR A 389 12.58 -32.03 -55.63
C THR A 389 11.16 -31.76 -55.16
N TYR A 390 11.02 -31.02 -54.07
CA TYR A 390 9.74 -30.70 -53.43
C TYR A 390 9.68 -29.22 -53.09
N THR A 391 8.48 -28.69 -52.82
CA THR A 391 8.28 -27.27 -52.51
C THR A 391 7.39 -27.11 -51.29
N ILE A 392 7.77 -26.21 -50.38
CA ILE A 392 6.95 -25.72 -49.27
C ILE A 392 6.49 -24.31 -49.64
N ASN A 393 5.18 -24.09 -49.81
CA ASN A 393 4.65 -22.80 -50.28
C ASN A 393 4.25 -21.86 -49.14
N SER A 394 4.15 -22.38 -47.92
CA SER A 394 3.84 -21.58 -46.73
C SER A 394 4.44 -22.19 -45.46
N ALA A 395 4.53 -21.39 -44.41
CA ALA A 395 4.87 -21.80 -43.04
C ALA A 395 4.08 -23.02 -42.53
N LYS A 396 2.84 -23.21 -43.01
CA LYS A 396 1.95 -24.30 -42.56
C LYS A 396 2.09 -25.58 -43.40
N ASP A 397 2.78 -25.49 -44.53
CA ASP A 397 2.96 -26.62 -45.42
C ASP A 397 3.99 -27.59 -44.82
N ASN A 398 3.86 -28.85 -45.19
CA ASN A 398 4.85 -29.88 -44.87
C ASN A 398 4.99 -30.82 -46.05
N VAL A 399 6.18 -31.41 -46.19
CA VAL A 399 6.52 -32.35 -47.26
C VAL A 399 7.00 -33.64 -46.63
N THR A 400 6.40 -34.77 -47.02
CA THR A 400 6.88 -36.11 -46.65
C THR A 400 7.64 -36.74 -47.81
N MET A 401 8.90 -37.08 -47.58
CA MET A 401 9.79 -37.74 -48.53
C MET A 401 9.94 -39.21 -48.19
N LEU A 402 9.64 -40.11 -49.13
CA LEU A 402 9.79 -41.55 -48.94
C LEU A 402 11.24 -41.98 -49.17
N VAL A 403 11.89 -42.52 -48.15
CA VAL A 403 13.31 -42.91 -48.17
C VAL A 403 13.50 -44.33 -47.61
N ASP A 404 14.59 -45.00 -48.01
CA ASP A 404 14.89 -46.37 -47.54
C ASP A 404 15.46 -46.38 -46.11
N TYR A 405 15.08 -47.38 -45.31
CA TYR A 405 15.73 -47.69 -44.03
C TYR A 405 17.21 -48.08 -44.21
N ASN A 406 18.02 -47.80 -43.20
CA ASN A 406 19.45 -48.12 -43.09
C ASN A 406 20.33 -47.56 -44.24
N LYS A 407 19.82 -46.56 -44.96
CA LYS A 407 20.59 -45.76 -45.93
C LYS A 407 20.64 -44.31 -45.48
N GLN A 408 21.73 -43.63 -45.80
CA GLN A 408 21.91 -42.22 -45.52
C GLN A 408 21.23 -41.37 -46.61
N TRP A 409 20.43 -40.39 -46.19
CA TRP A 409 19.70 -39.47 -47.06
C TRP A 409 20.00 -38.03 -46.66
N TYR A 410 20.09 -37.16 -47.66
CA TYR A 410 20.44 -35.76 -47.49
C TYR A 410 19.38 -34.87 -48.13
N VAL A 411 18.99 -33.80 -47.45
CA VAL A 411 18.07 -32.80 -47.99
C VAL A 411 18.66 -31.40 -47.83
N GLN A 412 18.50 -30.58 -48.87
CA GLN A 412 18.82 -29.16 -48.84
C GLN A 412 17.58 -28.34 -49.16
N ALA A 413 17.24 -27.39 -48.29
CA ALA A 413 16.23 -26.37 -48.51
C ALA A 413 16.89 -25.06 -48.97
N THR A 414 16.26 -24.35 -49.91
CA THR A 414 16.66 -23.01 -50.34
C THR A 414 15.46 -22.14 -50.70
N ASP A 415 15.47 -20.89 -50.26
CA ASP A 415 14.54 -19.83 -50.69
C ASP A 415 15.15 -18.89 -51.75
N GLY A 416 16.34 -19.24 -52.27
CA GLY A 416 17.13 -18.41 -53.16
C GLY A 416 18.15 -17.51 -52.46
N THR A 417 17.97 -17.22 -51.17
CA THR A 417 18.88 -16.37 -50.36
C THR A 417 19.50 -17.12 -49.18
N ASN A 418 18.73 -18.01 -48.55
CA ASN A 418 19.10 -18.83 -47.42
C ASN A 418 19.17 -20.30 -47.81
N THR A 419 19.98 -21.06 -47.07
CA THR A 419 20.07 -22.51 -47.23
C THR A 419 20.01 -23.21 -45.89
N TRP A 420 19.33 -24.35 -45.86
CA TRP A 420 19.27 -25.26 -44.72
C TRP A 420 19.52 -26.69 -45.20
N GLU A 421 20.16 -27.50 -44.37
CA GLU A 421 20.62 -28.83 -44.75
C GLU A 421 20.34 -29.80 -43.61
N ALA A 422 19.83 -30.98 -43.93
CA ALA A 422 19.65 -32.06 -42.97
C ALA A 422 20.05 -33.41 -43.57
N THR A 423 20.37 -34.35 -42.69
CA THR A 423 20.73 -35.72 -43.04
C THR A 423 20.01 -36.67 -42.11
N THR A 424 19.54 -37.80 -42.64
CA THR A 424 18.93 -38.86 -41.84
C THR A 424 19.46 -40.23 -42.27
N THR A 425 19.46 -41.19 -41.35
CA THR A 425 19.73 -42.61 -41.61
C THR A 425 18.69 -43.40 -40.83
N PRO A 426 17.46 -43.56 -41.37
CA PRO A 426 16.37 -44.08 -40.59
C PRO A 426 16.59 -45.57 -40.27
N GLU A 427 16.54 -45.92 -38.99
CA GLU A 427 16.64 -47.30 -38.50
C GLU A 427 15.27 -47.79 -37.99
N ARG A 428 15.10 -49.12 -37.90
CA ARG A 428 13.92 -49.68 -37.22
C ARG A 428 14.13 -49.66 -35.71
N PHE A 429 13.22 -49.02 -35.00
CA PHE A 429 13.30 -48.82 -33.56
C PHE A 429 12.11 -49.45 -32.84
N VAL A 430 12.41 -50.24 -31.80
CA VAL A 430 11.44 -50.73 -30.84
C VAL A 430 11.77 -50.09 -29.50
N ASP A 431 10.81 -49.36 -28.92
CA ASP A 431 10.99 -48.91 -27.55
C ASP A 431 10.65 -50.07 -26.62
N TYR A 432 11.62 -50.53 -25.85
CA TYR A 432 11.40 -51.51 -24.79
C TYR A 432 12.24 -51.15 -23.58
N GLU A 433 13.43 -50.58 -23.72
CA GLU A 433 14.27 -50.23 -22.57
C GLU A 433 13.63 -49.15 -21.69
N LYS A 434 13.14 -48.06 -22.30
CA LYS A 434 12.64 -46.88 -21.58
C LYS A 434 11.20 -47.05 -21.10
N LEU A 435 10.45 -47.93 -21.75
CA LEU A 435 9.07 -48.15 -21.40
C LEU A 435 8.94 -48.78 -20.01
N PRO A 436 7.90 -48.38 -19.28
CA PRO A 436 7.71 -48.80 -17.91
C PRO A 436 7.52 -50.33 -17.83
N ARG A 437 7.50 -50.80 -16.60
CA ARG A 437 7.18 -52.18 -16.27
C ARG A 437 6.03 -52.15 -15.28
N GLN A 438 5.23 -53.19 -15.34
CA GLN A 438 4.14 -53.40 -14.42
C GLN A 438 4.55 -54.50 -13.46
N THR A 439 4.58 -54.20 -12.17
CA THR A 439 4.96 -55.14 -11.12
C THR A 439 3.73 -55.59 -10.34
N PHE A 440 3.66 -56.90 -10.07
CA PHE A 440 2.70 -57.56 -9.19
C PHE A 440 3.45 -58.29 -8.07
N CYS A 441 2.75 -58.93 -7.14
CA CYS A 441 3.42 -59.63 -6.02
C CYS A 441 4.28 -60.82 -6.47
N ASP A 442 3.83 -61.56 -7.49
CA ASP A 442 4.40 -62.85 -7.90
C ASP A 442 4.98 -62.84 -9.33
N HIS A 443 4.59 -61.86 -10.16
CA HIS A 443 5.07 -61.71 -11.53
C HIS A 443 5.17 -60.24 -11.93
N TRP A 444 5.68 -59.99 -13.14
CA TRP A 444 5.70 -58.66 -13.73
C TRP A 444 5.39 -58.72 -15.23
N ARG A 445 5.16 -57.57 -15.86
CA ARG A 445 4.97 -57.44 -17.31
C ARG A 445 5.83 -56.32 -17.86
N LYS A 446 6.38 -56.52 -19.05
CA LYS A 446 7.18 -55.52 -19.74
C LYS A 446 6.34 -54.81 -20.79
N PHE A 447 6.36 -53.48 -20.79
CA PHE A 447 5.83 -52.70 -21.90
C PHE A 447 6.85 -52.60 -23.02
N TYR A 448 6.37 -52.69 -24.25
CA TYR A 448 7.15 -52.50 -25.45
C TYR A 448 6.30 -51.81 -26.53
N ASN A 449 6.94 -51.07 -27.44
CA ASN A 449 6.29 -50.30 -28.50
C ASN A 449 6.93 -50.61 -29.84
N LEU A 450 6.09 -51.07 -30.77
CA LEU A 450 6.49 -51.50 -32.12
C LEU A 450 5.93 -50.56 -33.19
N ASN A 451 5.79 -49.27 -32.91
CA ASN A 451 5.20 -48.31 -33.85
C ASN A 451 5.91 -48.31 -35.24
N THR A 452 7.22 -48.58 -35.27
CA THR A 452 8.01 -48.74 -36.52
C THR A 452 7.71 -50.03 -37.31
N PHE A 453 6.78 -50.86 -36.81
CA PHE A 453 6.25 -52.04 -37.47
C PHE A 453 4.72 -51.96 -37.66
N SER A 454 4.08 -50.82 -37.37
CA SER A 454 2.63 -50.65 -37.48
C SER A 454 2.12 -50.89 -38.90
N ALA A 455 2.89 -50.50 -39.92
CA ALA A 455 2.59 -50.78 -41.33
C ALA A 455 2.94 -52.22 -41.77
N CYS A 456 3.53 -53.04 -40.89
CA CYS A 456 3.97 -54.42 -41.18
C CYS A 456 3.08 -55.50 -40.52
N VAL A 457 1.94 -55.12 -39.93
CA VAL A 457 0.97 -56.08 -39.37
C VAL A 457 0.37 -56.96 -40.49
N PRO A 458 0.14 -58.27 -40.26
CA PRO A 458 0.25 -58.98 -38.98
C PRO A 458 1.67 -59.42 -38.58
N LEU A 459 1.95 -59.47 -37.27
CA LEU A 459 3.26 -59.78 -36.65
C LEU A 459 3.13 -60.75 -35.48
N ILE A 460 4.22 -61.46 -35.16
CA ILE A 460 4.35 -62.28 -33.95
C ILE A 460 5.48 -61.73 -33.08
N VAL A 461 5.18 -61.42 -31.82
CA VAL A 461 6.14 -60.94 -30.83
C VAL A 461 6.40 -62.03 -29.81
N LYS A 462 7.68 -62.36 -29.60
CA LYS A 462 8.12 -63.32 -28.58
C LYS A 462 9.02 -62.62 -27.57
N ILE A 463 8.77 -62.85 -26.29
CA ILE A 463 9.72 -62.54 -25.22
C ILE A 463 10.23 -63.87 -24.70
N GLU A 464 11.51 -64.10 -24.96
CA GLU A 464 12.18 -65.37 -24.72
C GLU A 464 13.15 -65.20 -23.56
N ARG A 465 13.23 -66.22 -22.69
CA ARG A 465 14.28 -66.26 -21.66
C ARG A 465 15.62 -66.37 -22.35
N GLU A 466 16.58 -65.58 -21.91
CA GLU A 466 17.91 -65.56 -22.53
C GLU A 466 18.65 -66.90 -22.32
N SER A 467 18.42 -67.57 -21.20
CA SER A 467 19.13 -68.78 -20.80
C SER A 467 18.83 -70.01 -21.67
N ASP A 468 17.58 -70.17 -22.12
CA ASP A 468 17.09 -71.40 -22.78
C ASP A 468 16.24 -71.13 -24.04
N GLY A 469 15.98 -69.87 -24.39
CA GLY A 469 15.15 -69.49 -25.54
C GLY A 469 13.66 -69.78 -25.36
N HIS A 470 13.20 -70.16 -24.17
CA HIS A 470 11.80 -70.44 -23.91
C HIS A 470 10.95 -69.17 -24.06
N ALA A 471 9.97 -69.19 -24.96
CA ALA A 471 9.09 -68.07 -25.22
C ALA A 471 8.00 -67.93 -24.13
N GLN A 472 8.35 -67.25 -23.03
CA GLN A 472 7.45 -66.98 -21.90
C GLN A 472 6.21 -66.17 -22.31
N SER A 473 6.38 -65.23 -23.24
CA SER A 473 5.28 -64.45 -23.80
C SER A 473 5.29 -64.55 -25.31
N VAL A 474 4.17 -65.01 -25.88
CA VAL A 474 3.92 -65.03 -27.34
C VAL A 474 2.65 -64.23 -27.60
N GLN A 475 2.76 -63.19 -28.42
CA GLN A 475 1.65 -62.29 -28.71
C GLN A 475 1.53 -62.06 -30.22
N VAL A 476 0.31 -62.21 -30.75
CA VAL A 476 0.01 -61.95 -32.16
C VAL A 476 -0.58 -60.55 -32.31
N ILE A 477 -0.01 -59.75 -33.22
CA ILE A 477 -0.51 -58.42 -33.59
C ILE A 477 -1.19 -58.57 -34.94
N LYS A 478 -2.51 -58.44 -35.01
CA LYS A 478 -3.29 -58.61 -36.25
C LYS A 478 -3.51 -57.29 -36.99
N LYS A 479 -3.65 -56.19 -36.25
CA LYS A 479 -3.89 -54.83 -36.80
C LYS A 479 -3.12 -53.79 -35.99
N ALA A 480 -2.88 -52.62 -36.56
CA ALA A 480 -2.18 -51.52 -35.88
C ALA A 480 -2.88 -51.08 -34.57
N THR A 481 -4.20 -51.24 -34.46
CA THR A 481 -4.95 -50.96 -33.23
C THR A 481 -4.62 -51.92 -32.08
N ASP A 482 -4.05 -53.09 -32.36
CA ASP A 482 -3.69 -54.09 -31.35
C ASP A 482 -2.45 -53.68 -30.53
N PHE A 483 -1.81 -52.56 -30.88
CA PHE A 483 -0.75 -51.89 -30.12
C PHE A 483 -1.28 -51.02 -28.98
N ASN A 484 -2.58 -50.99 -28.72
CA ASN A 484 -3.17 -50.15 -27.68
C ASN A 484 -3.49 -50.92 -26.40
N TYR A 485 -2.60 -50.89 -25.42
CA TYR A 485 -2.92 -51.35 -24.07
C TYR A 485 -3.78 -50.34 -23.28
N PHE A 486 -3.56 -49.03 -23.48
CA PHE A 486 -4.18 -47.98 -22.65
C PHE A 486 -5.45 -47.32 -23.25
N GLY A 487 -5.99 -47.85 -24.34
CA GLY A 487 -7.14 -47.28 -25.07
C GLY A 487 -6.73 -46.33 -26.20
N THR A 488 -7.72 -45.79 -26.93
CA THR A 488 -7.52 -44.99 -28.17
C THR A 488 -7.39 -43.48 -27.94
N THR A 489 -7.49 -42.99 -26.70
CA THR A 489 -7.69 -41.55 -26.38
C THR A 489 -6.49 -40.86 -25.76
N ASN A 490 -5.36 -41.55 -25.57
CA ASN A 490 -4.15 -41.06 -24.93
C ASN A 490 -2.93 -41.14 -25.87
N ASN A 491 -2.00 -40.18 -25.77
CA ASN A 491 -0.81 -40.03 -26.63
C ASN A 491 0.21 -41.21 -26.55
N ASN A 492 -0.07 -42.25 -25.76
CA ASN A 492 0.75 -43.47 -25.63
C ASN A 492 0.18 -44.62 -26.48
N SER A 493 -0.34 -44.29 -27.66
CA SER A 493 -1.24 -45.11 -28.48
C SER A 493 -0.59 -46.32 -29.20
N ASN A 494 0.60 -46.75 -28.76
CA ASN A 494 1.34 -47.84 -29.40
C ASN A 494 2.08 -48.77 -28.41
N ASP A 495 1.78 -48.68 -27.11
CA ASP A 495 2.40 -49.51 -26.09
C ASP A 495 1.60 -50.80 -25.84
N LYS A 496 2.29 -51.94 -25.85
CA LYS A 496 1.73 -53.25 -25.53
C LYS A 496 2.44 -53.87 -24.31
N ALA A 497 1.67 -54.49 -23.42
CA ALA A 497 2.22 -55.24 -22.29
C ALA A 497 2.43 -56.71 -22.68
N SER A 498 3.55 -57.29 -22.26
CA SER A 498 3.81 -58.73 -22.33
C SER A 498 2.77 -59.55 -21.57
N ASN A 499 2.74 -60.86 -21.83
CA ASN A 499 2.19 -61.82 -20.86
C ASN A 499 3.06 -61.82 -19.58
N PRO A 500 2.56 -62.35 -18.45
CA PRO A 500 3.31 -62.47 -17.20
C PRO A 500 4.72 -63.06 -17.37
N LEU A 501 5.70 -62.36 -16.81
CA LEU A 501 7.12 -62.71 -16.74
C LEU A 501 7.50 -62.98 -15.29
N GLU A 502 8.45 -63.88 -15.10
CA GLU A 502 8.95 -64.27 -13.78
C GLU A 502 9.99 -63.26 -13.28
N TYR A 503 10.03 -63.05 -11.96
CA TYR A 503 11.07 -62.26 -11.32
C TYR A 503 12.41 -63.02 -11.34
N GLY A 504 13.53 -62.31 -11.41
CA GLY A 504 14.86 -62.93 -11.36
C GLY A 504 15.33 -63.58 -12.66
N VAL A 505 14.63 -63.36 -13.79
CA VAL A 505 14.94 -63.97 -15.09
C VAL A 505 15.27 -62.91 -16.15
N ASP A 506 16.33 -63.13 -16.93
CA ASP A 506 16.71 -62.30 -18.09
C ASP A 506 15.91 -62.68 -19.34
N TYR A 507 15.32 -61.69 -19.99
CA TYR A 507 14.48 -61.86 -21.17
C TYR A 507 14.95 -61.02 -22.36
N ARG A 508 14.68 -61.48 -23.58
CA ARG A 508 14.92 -60.76 -24.84
C ARG A 508 13.66 -60.70 -25.70
N LEU A 509 13.34 -59.51 -26.23
CA LEU A 509 12.19 -59.26 -27.11
C LEU A 509 12.57 -59.50 -28.57
N LYS A 510 11.77 -60.27 -29.31
CA LYS A 510 11.96 -60.57 -30.73
C LYS A 510 10.65 -60.38 -31.51
N VAL A 511 10.76 -59.81 -32.72
CA VAL A 511 9.64 -59.51 -33.61
C VAL A 511 9.79 -60.31 -34.90
N TYR A 512 8.75 -61.06 -35.25
CA TYR A 512 8.69 -61.93 -36.41
C TYR A 512 7.56 -61.50 -37.36
N LYS A 513 7.68 -61.90 -38.63
CA LYS A 513 6.55 -61.87 -39.57
C LYS A 513 5.43 -62.81 -39.11
N ALA A 514 4.28 -62.72 -39.76
CA ALA A 514 3.12 -63.60 -39.51
C ALA A 514 3.43 -65.10 -39.63
N ASP A 515 4.49 -65.47 -40.36
CA ASP A 515 4.98 -66.85 -40.46
C ASP A 515 5.62 -67.40 -39.17
N GLY A 516 5.87 -66.54 -38.17
CA GLY A 516 6.44 -66.89 -36.87
C GLY A 516 7.90 -67.35 -36.88
N THR A 517 8.57 -67.28 -38.04
CA THR A 517 9.92 -67.81 -38.27
C THR A 517 10.87 -66.77 -38.85
N THR A 518 10.38 -65.86 -39.71
CA THR A 518 11.19 -64.78 -40.26
C THR A 518 11.37 -63.67 -39.23
N LEU A 519 12.57 -63.58 -38.64
CA LEU A 519 12.94 -62.53 -37.70
C LEU A 519 13.05 -61.18 -38.43
N LEU A 520 12.28 -60.20 -37.97
CA LEU A 520 12.35 -58.81 -38.45
C LEU A 520 13.26 -57.95 -37.57
N TRP A 521 13.29 -58.23 -36.27
CA TRP A 521 14.08 -57.48 -35.30
C TRP A 521 14.25 -58.26 -33.99
N SER A 522 15.39 -58.08 -33.33
CA SER A 522 15.68 -58.61 -32.00
C SER A 522 16.26 -57.50 -31.13
N ALA A 523 15.85 -57.47 -29.86
CA ALA A 523 16.39 -56.57 -28.86
C ALA A 523 17.90 -56.75 -28.73
N PRO A 524 18.70 -55.66 -28.81
CA PRO A 524 20.15 -55.72 -28.62
C PRO A 524 20.53 -56.12 -27.19
N THR A 525 19.74 -55.71 -26.19
CA THR A 525 19.96 -55.96 -24.76
C THR A 525 18.86 -56.84 -24.16
N THR A 526 19.19 -57.56 -23.09
CA THR A 526 18.21 -58.26 -22.26
C THR A 526 17.59 -57.30 -21.24
N PHE A 527 16.43 -57.68 -20.69
CA PHE A 527 15.79 -56.98 -19.59
C PHE A 527 15.38 -57.93 -18.48
N HIS A 528 15.41 -57.40 -17.26
CA HIS A 528 15.27 -58.14 -16.00
C HIS A 528 14.48 -57.33 -14.96
N GLN A 529 13.83 -58.01 -14.03
CA GLN A 529 13.24 -57.40 -12.84
C GLN A 529 13.35 -58.36 -11.65
N ASP A 530 13.87 -57.84 -10.54
CA ASP A 530 13.91 -58.54 -9.25
C ASP A 530 12.60 -58.39 -8.47
N ALA A 531 12.37 -59.31 -7.52
CA ALA A 531 11.29 -59.18 -6.56
C ALA A 531 11.47 -57.92 -5.67
N ARG A 532 10.38 -57.46 -5.07
CA ARG A 532 10.35 -56.25 -4.23
C ARG A 532 11.21 -56.43 -2.98
N SER A 533 11.93 -55.39 -2.58
CA SER A 533 12.81 -55.41 -1.40
C SER A 533 12.11 -54.82 -0.17
N ASP A 534 12.61 -55.14 1.03
CA ASP A 534 12.19 -54.50 2.28
C ASP A 534 13.00 -53.20 2.60
N LYS A 535 13.72 -52.65 1.62
CA LYS A 535 14.53 -51.45 1.80
C LYS A 535 13.73 -50.19 1.45
N PHE A 536 13.84 -49.20 2.34
CA PHE A 536 13.09 -47.96 2.26
C PHE A 536 13.89 -46.79 2.86
N GLU A 537 13.89 -45.64 2.18
CA GLU A 537 14.45 -44.39 2.72
C GLU A 537 13.57 -43.18 2.40
N PHE A 538 13.60 -42.19 3.29
CA PHE A 538 13.08 -40.87 3.04
C PHE A 538 14.17 -39.98 2.46
N ARG A 539 13.93 -39.40 1.28
CA ARG A 539 14.83 -38.43 0.67
C ARG A 539 14.18 -37.06 0.63
N ARG A 540 14.90 -36.03 1.05
CA ARG A 540 14.42 -34.64 0.93
C ARG A 540 14.16 -34.28 -0.54
N TRP A 541 13.04 -33.61 -0.80
CA TRP A 541 12.69 -33.11 -2.14
C TRP A 541 12.40 -31.60 -2.14
N ASN A 542 11.37 -31.15 -1.43
CA ASN A 542 10.94 -29.74 -1.40
C ASN A 542 10.59 -29.30 0.03
N PRO A 543 11.58 -28.94 0.88
CA PRO A 543 11.28 -28.38 2.20
C PRO A 543 10.51 -27.06 2.06
N SER A 544 9.52 -26.84 2.92
CA SER A 544 8.77 -25.59 3.00
C SER A 544 9.45 -24.65 3.99
N SER A 545 9.69 -23.40 3.60
CA SER A 545 10.10 -22.34 4.54
C SER A 545 8.93 -21.75 5.33
N CYS A 546 7.70 -22.23 5.09
CA CYS A 546 6.46 -21.74 5.68
C CYS A 546 5.96 -22.64 6.83
N GLY A 547 6.87 -23.16 7.65
CA GLY A 547 6.57 -23.95 8.85
C GLY A 547 7.68 -24.93 9.20
N LYS A 548 7.88 -25.18 10.50
CA LYS A 548 8.91 -26.12 10.97
C LYS A 548 8.61 -27.54 10.54
N HIS A 549 9.62 -28.23 10.03
CA HIS A 549 9.54 -29.62 9.58
C HIS A 549 8.40 -29.90 8.58
N MET A 550 8.05 -28.90 7.77
CA MET A 550 7.02 -29.01 6.74
C MET A 550 7.63 -29.01 5.34
N GLY A 551 6.94 -29.65 4.39
CA GLY A 551 7.31 -29.71 2.98
C GLY A 551 7.04 -31.08 2.38
N SER A 552 7.72 -31.37 1.28
CA SER A 552 7.63 -32.63 0.57
C SER A 552 8.94 -33.41 0.62
N LEU A 553 8.80 -34.73 0.72
CA LEU A 553 9.89 -35.70 0.68
C LEU A 553 9.56 -36.80 -0.33
N PHE A 554 10.60 -37.42 -0.87
CA PHE A 554 10.52 -38.61 -1.71
C PHE A 554 10.61 -39.87 -0.86
N LEU A 555 9.79 -40.84 -1.24
CA LEU A 555 9.80 -42.21 -0.77
C LEU A 555 10.57 -43.02 -1.79
N ARG A 556 11.69 -43.61 -1.38
CA ARG A 556 12.51 -44.46 -2.24
C ARG A 556 12.44 -45.89 -1.74
N PHE A 557 11.99 -46.75 -2.63
CA PHE A 557 11.83 -48.19 -2.41
C PHE A 557 12.91 -48.93 -3.18
N GLY A 558 13.43 -50.03 -2.64
CA GLY A 558 14.49 -50.78 -3.32
C GLY A 558 15.91 -50.40 -2.88
N GLU A 559 16.87 -51.25 -3.20
CA GLU A 559 18.26 -50.81 -3.33
C GLU A 559 18.34 -49.72 -4.42
N ASN A 560 18.93 -48.57 -4.08
CA ASN A 560 19.08 -47.41 -4.96
C ASN A 560 17.79 -46.65 -5.35
N GLY A 561 16.62 -47.01 -4.81
CA GLY A 561 15.36 -46.27 -5.03
C GLY A 561 14.71 -46.51 -6.41
N LEU A 562 14.97 -47.67 -7.03
CA LEU A 562 14.51 -48.01 -8.38
C LEU A 562 13.32 -48.98 -8.40
N GLU A 563 12.79 -49.35 -7.23
CA GLU A 563 11.64 -50.25 -7.15
C GLU A 563 10.35 -49.48 -7.51
N PRO A 564 9.64 -49.86 -8.58
CA PRO A 564 8.42 -49.17 -9.00
C PRO A 564 7.22 -49.56 -8.12
N PRO A 565 6.20 -48.68 -7.98
CA PRO A 565 4.96 -48.99 -7.27
C PRO A 565 4.14 -50.06 -8.02
N LEU A 566 3.33 -50.83 -7.28
CA LEU A 566 2.44 -51.84 -7.87
C LEU A 566 1.36 -51.20 -8.75
N ARG A 567 1.03 -51.87 -9.86
CA ARG A 567 0.04 -51.39 -10.84
C ARG A 567 -0.89 -52.49 -11.31
N ASP A 568 -2.16 -52.16 -11.55
CA ASP A 568 -3.17 -53.05 -12.13
C ASP A 568 -3.01 -53.21 -13.64
N ALA A 569 -3.72 -54.18 -14.24
CA ALA A 569 -3.68 -54.46 -15.68
C ALA A 569 -4.16 -53.31 -16.60
N LYS A 570 -4.40 -52.11 -16.08
CA LYS A 570 -4.64 -50.88 -16.84
C LYS A 570 -3.57 -49.81 -16.57
N GLY A 571 -2.54 -50.15 -15.77
CA GLY A 571 -1.44 -49.29 -15.35
C GLY A 571 -1.76 -48.37 -14.17
N GLU A 572 -2.95 -48.50 -13.57
CA GLU A 572 -3.37 -47.72 -12.41
C GLU A 572 -2.68 -48.18 -11.14
N ILE A 573 -2.40 -47.24 -10.24
CA ILE A 573 -1.65 -47.49 -9.00
C ILE A 573 -2.51 -48.31 -8.05
N MET A 574 -1.97 -49.44 -7.57
CA MET A 574 -2.65 -50.37 -6.65
C MET A 574 -2.08 -50.34 -5.24
N VAL A 575 -1.40 -49.25 -4.86
CA VAL A 575 -0.82 -49.07 -3.54
C VAL A 575 -1.40 -47.84 -2.86
N SER A 576 -1.75 -48.00 -1.59
CA SER A 576 -2.03 -46.92 -0.66
C SER A 576 -0.93 -46.86 0.39
N TYR A 577 -0.64 -45.65 0.88
CA TYR A 577 0.45 -45.41 1.83
C TYR A 577 -0.06 -44.67 3.06
N ARG A 578 0.49 -45.00 4.23
CA ARG A 578 0.34 -44.25 5.48
C ARG A 578 1.67 -44.15 6.18
N ILE A 579 2.02 -42.99 6.72
CA ILE A 579 3.22 -42.80 7.55
C ILE A 579 2.79 -42.71 9.00
N LEU A 580 3.37 -43.56 9.83
CA LEU A 580 3.13 -43.64 11.27
C LEU A 580 4.38 -43.16 12.01
N ASP A 581 4.18 -42.37 13.07
CA ASP A 581 5.24 -41.99 13.99
C ASP A 581 5.65 -43.16 14.90
N SER A 582 6.66 -42.93 15.74
CA SER A 582 7.16 -43.95 16.67
C SER A 582 6.15 -44.41 17.72
N LYS A 583 5.01 -43.73 17.87
CA LYS A 583 3.90 -44.09 18.76
C LYS A 583 2.73 -44.73 18.00
N GLY A 584 2.89 -44.99 16.69
CA GLY A 584 1.86 -45.56 15.83
C GLY A 584 0.78 -44.56 15.39
N LYS A 585 0.97 -43.26 15.62
CA LYS A 585 0.03 -42.22 15.17
C LYS A 585 0.34 -41.81 13.73
N GLU A 586 -0.70 -41.72 12.90
CA GLU A 586 -0.56 -41.31 11.51
C GLU A 586 -0.18 -39.82 11.37
N ILE A 587 0.80 -39.56 10.51
CA ILE A 587 1.20 -38.21 10.09
C ILE A 587 0.34 -37.81 8.89
N PRO A 588 -0.57 -36.83 9.03
CA PRO A 588 -1.44 -36.42 7.94
C PRO A 588 -0.63 -35.74 6.83
N GLY A 589 -0.89 -36.16 5.60
CA GLY A 589 -0.28 -35.59 4.42
C GLY A 589 -0.88 -36.16 3.14
N THR A 590 -0.32 -35.75 2.01
CA THR A 590 -0.77 -36.21 0.70
C THR A 590 0.31 -37.02 0.02
N PHE A 591 -0.05 -38.22 -0.42
CA PHE A 591 0.79 -39.04 -1.27
C PHE A 591 0.44 -38.77 -2.72
N ASN A 592 1.48 -38.63 -3.53
CA ASN A 592 1.35 -38.52 -4.96
C ASN A 592 2.39 -39.44 -5.59
N THR A 593 1.90 -40.29 -6.49
CA THR A 593 2.73 -41.23 -7.23
C THR A 593 2.53 -40.95 -8.70
N TYR A 594 3.60 -40.59 -9.40
CA TYR A 594 3.51 -40.28 -10.82
C TYR A 594 3.33 -41.56 -11.65
N LYS A 595 2.55 -41.49 -12.74
CA LYS A 595 2.35 -42.64 -13.65
C LYS A 595 3.62 -43.02 -14.43
N SER A 596 4.51 -42.06 -14.69
CA SER A 596 5.71 -42.23 -15.53
C SER A 596 7.03 -42.40 -14.77
N TYR A 597 7.04 -42.27 -13.43
CA TYR A 597 8.27 -42.33 -12.62
C TYR A 597 8.23 -43.46 -11.58
N THR A 598 9.40 -43.90 -11.13
CA THR A 598 9.58 -44.90 -10.05
C THR A 598 9.42 -44.30 -8.64
N GLY A 599 8.96 -43.05 -8.50
CA GLY A 599 8.96 -42.33 -7.23
C GLY A 599 7.57 -41.96 -6.72
N THR A 600 7.38 -42.12 -5.41
CA THR A 600 6.25 -41.57 -4.64
C THR A 600 6.76 -40.40 -3.81
N TYR A 601 6.03 -39.30 -3.73
CA TYR A 601 6.32 -38.24 -2.78
C TYR A 601 5.20 -38.06 -1.76
N PHE A 602 5.59 -37.68 -0.56
CA PHE A 602 4.71 -37.34 0.54
C PHE A 602 4.88 -35.86 0.86
N SER A 603 3.77 -35.14 0.96
CA SER A 603 3.76 -33.73 1.36
C SER A 603 2.99 -33.59 2.67
N THR A 604 3.65 -33.05 3.70
CA THR A 604 3.01 -32.70 4.97
C THR A 604 1.98 -31.60 4.72
N THR A 605 0.79 -31.69 5.33
CA THR A 605 -0.26 -30.66 5.16
C THR A 605 -0.22 -29.63 6.29
N THR A 606 -0.56 -30.04 7.51
CA THR A 606 -0.65 -29.17 8.70
C THR A 606 0.18 -29.66 9.87
N THR A 607 0.67 -30.91 9.81
CA THR A 607 1.42 -31.51 10.91
C THR A 607 2.90 -31.62 10.56
N PRO A 608 3.80 -31.14 11.42
CA PRO A 608 5.24 -31.25 11.21
C PRO A 608 5.71 -32.70 11.28
N MET A 609 6.74 -33.04 10.50
CA MET A 609 7.41 -34.34 10.55
C MET A 609 8.86 -34.16 11.07
N PRO A 610 9.05 -34.04 12.39
CA PRO A 610 10.35 -33.80 13.02
C PRO A 610 11.35 -34.96 12.81
N PRO A 611 12.64 -34.78 13.15
CA PRO A 611 13.61 -35.86 13.11
C PRO A 611 13.18 -37.04 14.00
N GLY A 612 13.24 -38.26 13.49
CA GLY A 612 12.79 -39.45 14.20
C GLY A 612 12.74 -40.71 13.32
N THR A 613 12.31 -41.82 13.91
CA THR A 613 12.03 -43.06 13.16
C THR A 613 10.55 -43.13 12.84
N TYR A 614 10.23 -43.42 11.58
CA TYR A 614 8.86 -43.52 11.09
C TYR A 614 8.64 -44.85 10.37
N THR A 615 7.41 -45.35 10.46
CA THR A 615 6.98 -46.57 9.78
C THR A 615 6.06 -46.19 8.62
N LEU A 616 6.41 -46.63 7.41
CA LEU A 616 5.54 -46.59 6.25
C LEU A 616 4.73 -47.90 6.19
N GLU A 617 3.41 -47.78 6.29
CA GLU A 617 2.47 -48.84 5.97
C GLU A 617 2.10 -48.72 4.49
N GLU A 618 2.43 -49.75 3.71
CA GLU A 618 2.04 -49.87 2.31
C GLU A 618 0.95 -50.95 2.20
N THR A 619 -0.19 -50.57 1.62
CA THR A 619 -1.32 -51.48 1.40
C THR A 619 -1.52 -51.72 -0.09
N ASN A 620 -1.38 -52.97 -0.52
CA ASN A 620 -1.74 -53.43 -1.85
C ASN A 620 -3.26 -53.58 -1.98
N LEU A 621 -3.88 -52.70 -2.76
CA LEU A 621 -5.31 -52.66 -3.00
C LEU A 621 -5.80 -53.76 -3.94
N SER A 622 -4.89 -54.48 -4.64
CA SER A 622 -5.28 -55.55 -5.57
C SER A 622 -5.60 -56.88 -4.88
N LEU A 623 -5.23 -57.02 -3.61
CA LEU A 623 -5.40 -58.26 -2.84
C LEU A 623 -6.59 -58.16 -1.87
N PRO A 624 -7.30 -59.26 -1.58
CA PRO A 624 -8.42 -59.28 -0.62
C PRO A 624 -7.96 -58.98 0.81
N ILE A 625 -8.89 -58.54 1.66
CA ILE A 625 -8.57 -58.22 3.07
C ILE A 625 -8.16 -59.53 3.77
N GLY A 626 -7.03 -59.52 4.47
CA GLY A 626 -6.49 -60.70 5.17
C GLY A 626 -5.41 -61.47 4.41
N ASP A 627 -5.10 -61.11 3.16
CA ASP A 627 -3.97 -61.68 2.43
C ASP A 627 -2.63 -61.24 3.08
N PRO A 628 -1.70 -62.16 3.38
CA PRO A 628 -0.43 -61.83 4.03
C PRO A 628 0.49 -60.92 3.18
N CYS A 629 0.30 -60.87 1.87
CA CYS A 629 1.02 -59.97 0.96
C CYS A 629 0.29 -58.62 0.75
N ARG A 630 -0.87 -58.41 1.41
CA ARG A 630 -1.64 -57.17 1.26
C ARG A 630 -1.01 -55.99 1.97
N VAL A 631 -0.45 -56.17 3.17
CA VAL A 631 0.10 -55.06 3.97
C VAL A 631 1.57 -55.32 4.24
N ARG A 632 2.40 -54.32 3.95
CA ARG A 632 3.83 -54.32 4.23
C ARG A 632 4.19 -53.12 5.11
N PHE A 633 5.02 -53.34 6.12
CA PHE A 633 5.53 -52.30 7.00
C PHE A 633 7.02 -52.08 6.76
N LEU A 634 7.41 -50.85 6.45
CA LEU A 634 8.80 -50.46 6.19
C LEU A 634 9.21 -49.38 7.19
N SER A 635 10.41 -49.47 7.76
CA SER A 635 10.89 -48.49 8.75
C SER A 635 12.08 -47.71 8.20
N ALA A 636 12.08 -46.39 8.38
CA ALA A 636 13.21 -45.54 8.02
C ALA A 636 13.42 -44.41 9.04
N LYS A 637 14.68 -43.97 9.17
CA LYS A 637 15.02 -42.76 9.93
C LYS A 637 14.82 -41.52 9.06
N TRP A 638 14.36 -40.45 9.70
CA TRP A 638 14.15 -39.14 9.11
C TRP A 638 14.90 -38.07 9.89
N GLU A 639 15.56 -37.17 9.18
CA GLU A 639 16.41 -36.12 9.76
C GLU A 639 15.66 -34.78 9.95
N GLY A 640 14.37 -34.72 9.62
CA GLY A 640 13.60 -33.48 9.63
C GLY A 640 13.84 -32.57 8.41
N LEU A 641 13.03 -31.52 8.30
CA LEU A 641 13.20 -30.43 7.33
C LEU A 641 13.73 -29.17 8.04
N TYR A 642 13.27 -27.98 7.65
CA TYR A 642 13.70 -26.75 8.30
C TYR A 642 13.24 -26.66 9.76
N ASP A 643 14.11 -26.16 10.62
CA ASP A 643 13.85 -25.90 12.03
C ASP A 643 14.49 -24.58 12.44
N VAL A 644 14.17 -24.10 13.64
CA VAL A 644 14.65 -22.83 14.19
C VAL A 644 15.27 -23.06 15.56
N GLN A 645 16.49 -22.56 15.76
CA GLN A 645 17.20 -22.55 17.04
C GLN A 645 17.47 -21.13 17.54
N ASN A 646 17.38 -20.95 18.86
CA ASN A 646 17.72 -19.70 19.58
C ASN A 646 16.97 -18.46 19.06
N PHE A 647 15.71 -18.61 18.65
CA PHE A 647 14.92 -17.47 18.20
C PHE A 647 14.50 -16.59 19.38
N THR A 648 15.04 -15.38 19.42
CA THR A 648 14.80 -14.39 20.49
C THR A 648 15.06 -12.98 19.97
N TYR A 649 14.91 -11.96 20.83
CA TYR A 649 15.26 -10.58 20.53
C TYR A 649 15.72 -9.84 21.78
N THR A 650 16.58 -8.82 21.57
CA THR A 650 16.86 -7.78 22.58
C THR A 650 16.18 -6.48 22.17
N SER A 651 15.76 -5.66 23.12
CA SER A 651 15.06 -4.41 22.81
C SER A 651 15.52 -3.22 23.67
N THR A 652 15.41 -2.03 23.10
CA THR A 652 15.60 -0.76 23.82
C THR A 652 14.48 0.19 23.46
N THR A 653 13.86 0.84 24.44
CA THR A 653 12.77 1.81 24.23
C THR A 653 13.27 3.23 24.48
N GLU A 654 13.09 4.11 23.51
CA GLU A 654 13.39 5.53 23.67
C GLU A 654 12.31 6.39 23.02
N CYS A 655 11.68 7.29 23.79
CA CYS A 655 10.63 8.19 23.31
C CYS A 655 9.52 7.49 22.51
N GLY A 656 9.01 6.36 23.02
CA GLY A 656 7.91 5.63 22.40
C GLY A 656 8.29 4.84 21.15
N ILE A 657 9.58 4.88 20.77
CA ILE A 657 10.14 4.06 19.69
C ILE A 657 10.85 2.86 20.33
N LEU A 658 10.38 1.65 20.01
CA LEU A 658 11.04 0.41 20.39
C LEU A 658 11.99 -0.02 19.27
N ARG A 659 13.27 -0.14 19.59
CA ARG A 659 14.29 -0.73 18.71
C ARG A 659 14.48 -2.19 19.07
N LEU A 660 14.10 -3.08 18.16
CA LEU A 660 14.25 -4.52 18.30
C LEU A 660 15.49 -5.01 17.55
N LYS A 661 16.28 -5.87 18.18
CA LYS A 661 17.41 -6.56 17.55
C LYS A 661 17.17 -8.07 17.64
N PRO A 662 16.63 -8.69 16.57
CA PRO A 662 16.28 -10.11 16.57
C PRO A 662 17.51 -11.01 16.39
N GLN A 663 17.41 -12.23 16.90
CA GLN A 663 18.45 -13.26 16.93
C GLN A 663 17.82 -14.63 16.65
N GLY A 664 18.56 -15.53 16.00
CA GLY A 664 18.05 -16.86 15.67
C GLY A 664 18.71 -17.50 14.46
N LYS A 665 18.60 -18.83 14.36
CA LYS A 665 19.25 -19.64 13.34
C LYS A 665 18.28 -20.61 12.69
N ILE A 666 18.33 -20.70 11.37
CA ILE A 666 17.57 -21.71 10.60
C ILE A 666 18.45 -22.93 10.40
N MET A 667 17.93 -24.08 10.81
CA MET A 667 18.55 -25.39 10.65
C MET A 667 17.87 -26.15 9.53
N ASP A 668 18.60 -26.99 8.84
CA ASP A 668 18.16 -27.83 7.73
C ASP A 668 18.78 -29.22 7.91
N LYS A 669 17.94 -30.23 8.20
CA LYS A 669 18.39 -31.58 8.59
C LYS A 669 19.39 -31.56 9.76
N GLY A 670 19.19 -30.64 10.70
CA GLY A 670 20.09 -30.45 11.85
C GLY A 670 21.40 -29.72 11.54
N VAL A 671 21.61 -29.24 10.30
CA VAL A 671 22.79 -28.45 9.91
C VAL A 671 22.40 -26.99 9.68
N LEU A 672 23.26 -26.04 10.03
CA LEU A 672 23.00 -24.61 9.86
C LEU A 672 22.82 -24.25 8.37
N LEU A 673 21.68 -23.68 8.00
CA LEU A 673 21.36 -23.32 6.62
C LEU A 673 22.26 -22.15 6.15
N ASP A 674 23.07 -22.40 5.12
CA ASP A 674 23.94 -21.40 4.46
C ASP A 674 24.78 -20.53 5.42
N GLY A 675 25.22 -21.09 6.55
CA GLY A 675 25.96 -20.34 7.57
C GLY A 675 25.17 -19.17 8.18
N ASN A 676 23.85 -19.29 8.27
CA ASN A 676 22.88 -18.27 8.70
C ASN A 676 22.68 -17.09 7.73
N LYS A 677 23.32 -17.08 6.54
CA LYS A 677 23.28 -15.95 5.61
C LYS A 677 21.89 -15.66 5.03
N LYS A 678 21.02 -16.68 4.96
CA LYS A 678 19.66 -16.57 4.42
C LYS A 678 18.59 -16.29 5.47
N THR A 679 18.92 -16.34 6.75
CA THR A 679 17.97 -16.06 7.82
C THR A 679 17.56 -14.59 7.81
N ARG A 680 16.25 -14.35 7.85
CA ARG A 680 15.63 -13.03 7.89
C ARG A 680 14.59 -12.97 9.00
N PHE A 681 14.38 -11.76 9.48
CA PHE A 681 13.37 -11.43 10.46
C PHE A 681 12.48 -10.31 9.90
N SER A 682 11.20 -10.38 10.23
CA SER A 682 10.22 -9.35 9.85
C SER A 682 9.11 -9.27 10.87
N ILE A 683 8.53 -8.09 11.01
CA ILE A 683 7.22 -7.95 11.66
C ILE A 683 6.17 -8.49 10.69
N LEU A 684 5.42 -9.51 11.13
CA LEU A 684 4.37 -10.16 10.36
C LEU A 684 3.03 -9.44 10.53
N SER A 685 2.79 -8.87 11.71
CA SER A 685 1.61 -8.08 12.01
C SER A 685 1.86 -7.12 13.16
N GLY A 686 1.08 -6.04 13.22
CA GLY A 686 1.23 -4.99 14.22
C GLY A 686 0.34 -3.79 13.96
N VAL A 687 0.52 -2.73 14.73
CA VAL A 687 -0.28 -1.50 14.63
C VAL A 687 0.00 -0.78 13.30
N ALA A 688 -1.06 -0.36 12.61
CA ALA A 688 -0.97 0.27 11.29
C ALA A 688 -0.13 1.56 11.32
N GLY A 689 0.89 1.62 10.45
CA GLY A 689 1.85 2.73 10.40
C GLY A 689 2.80 2.82 11.60
N GLY A 690 2.87 1.77 12.43
CA GLY A 690 3.83 1.65 13.54
C GLY A 690 5.10 0.87 13.19
N TYR A 691 5.20 0.32 11.97
CA TYR A 691 6.33 -0.44 11.47
C TYR A 691 6.38 -0.37 9.94
N THR A 692 7.52 -0.71 9.34
CA THR A 692 7.68 -0.78 7.89
C THR A 692 7.23 -2.16 7.38
N PRO A 693 6.15 -2.26 6.57
CA PRO A 693 5.68 -3.55 6.07
C PRO A 693 6.72 -4.22 5.16
N LYS A 694 6.84 -5.55 5.26
CA LYS A 694 7.80 -6.36 4.47
C LYS A 694 9.27 -5.97 4.68
N PHE A 695 9.59 -5.26 5.76
CA PHE A 695 10.96 -4.91 6.09
C PHE A 695 11.70 -6.13 6.63
N LEU A 696 12.65 -6.61 5.83
CA LEU A 696 13.46 -7.79 6.12
C LEU A 696 14.80 -7.37 6.69
N VAL A 697 15.14 -7.88 7.87
CA VAL A 697 16.42 -7.61 8.52
C VAL A 697 17.22 -8.89 8.75
N LYS A 698 18.54 -8.78 8.86
CA LYS A 698 19.40 -9.90 9.25
C LYS A 698 19.52 -9.95 10.77
N GLU A 699 20.13 -11.03 11.26
CA GLU A 699 20.51 -11.13 12.66
C GLU A 699 21.41 -9.94 13.03
N GLY A 700 21.04 -9.25 14.11
CA GLY A 700 21.80 -8.12 14.64
C GLY A 700 21.42 -6.74 14.07
N ASP A 701 20.65 -6.68 12.98
CA ASP A 701 20.07 -5.43 12.46
C ASP A 701 18.89 -4.97 13.34
N ILE A 702 18.50 -3.70 13.21
CA ILE A 702 17.47 -3.09 14.06
C ILE A 702 16.14 -2.96 13.30
N ILE A 703 15.04 -3.35 13.95
CA ILE A 703 13.67 -3.04 13.54
C ILE A 703 13.13 -1.96 14.48
N GLU A 704 12.68 -0.83 13.92
CA GLU A 704 12.05 0.24 14.69
C GLU A 704 10.52 0.10 14.67
N LEU A 705 9.92 0.18 15.85
CA LEU A 705 8.48 0.20 16.05
C LEU A 705 8.08 1.52 16.71
N THR A 706 7.21 2.29 16.08
CA THR A 706 6.97 3.71 16.40
C THR A 706 5.61 3.99 17.02
N LYS A 707 4.76 2.97 17.18
CA LYS A 707 3.44 3.11 17.80
C LYS A 707 3.23 2.09 18.93
N PRO A 708 2.55 2.48 20.02
CA PRO A 708 2.20 1.55 21.09
C PRO A 708 1.23 0.47 20.60
N GLY A 709 1.36 -0.75 21.12
CA GLY A 709 0.50 -1.90 20.81
C GLY A 709 1.24 -3.24 20.67
N ASN A 710 0.53 -4.24 20.15
CA ASN A 710 1.03 -5.61 19.96
C ASN A 710 1.58 -5.82 18.55
N TYR A 711 2.72 -6.50 18.45
CA TYR A 711 3.39 -6.86 17.21
C TYR A 711 3.79 -8.34 17.23
N VAL A 712 3.93 -8.94 16.05
CA VAL A 712 4.40 -10.32 15.87
C VAL A 712 5.67 -10.31 15.04
N LEU A 713 6.79 -10.73 15.64
CA LEU A 713 8.07 -10.93 15.00
C LEU A 713 8.14 -12.36 14.43
N GLY A 714 8.47 -12.50 13.15
CA GLY A 714 8.66 -13.79 12.50
C GLY A 714 10.11 -14.01 12.08
N ILE A 715 10.52 -15.28 12.04
CA ILE A 715 11.78 -15.75 11.46
C ILE A 715 11.51 -16.64 10.25
N GLY A 716 12.31 -16.48 9.19
CA GLY A 716 12.23 -17.31 7.98
C GLY A 716 13.38 -16.99 7.02
N ASP A 717 13.28 -17.49 5.79
CA ASP A 717 14.20 -17.10 4.71
C ASP A 717 13.78 -15.74 4.09
N ASP A 718 14.29 -15.41 2.91
CA ASP A 718 13.92 -14.21 2.16
C ASP A 718 12.44 -14.14 1.74
N ARG A 719 11.66 -15.21 1.97
CA ARG A 719 10.22 -15.28 1.72
C ARG A 719 9.37 -15.07 2.96
N VAL A 720 9.98 -14.75 4.12
CA VAL A 720 9.24 -14.55 5.36
C VAL A 720 8.16 -13.48 5.20
N SER A 721 6.93 -13.86 5.52
CA SER A 721 5.72 -13.06 5.31
C SER A 721 4.61 -13.54 6.25
N PRO A 722 3.49 -12.81 6.37
CA PRO A 722 2.42 -13.19 7.30
C PRO A 722 1.82 -14.58 7.03
N THR A 723 1.93 -15.09 5.81
CA THR A 723 1.46 -16.43 5.40
C THR A 723 2.57 -17.46 5.29
N CYS A 724 3.83 -17.07 5.48
CA CYS A 724 4.98 -17.95 5.35
C CYS A 724 6.08 -17.57 6.35
N TYR A 725 6.20 -18.33 7.43
CA TYR A 725 7.23 -18.16 8.45
C TYR A 725 7.56 -19.51 9.08
N LEU A 726 8.73 -19.61 9.70
CA LEU A 726 9.12 -20.81 10.44
C LEU A 726 8.69 -20.74 11.90
N ASP A 727 8.79 -19.58 12.53
CA ASP A 727 8.40 -19.39 13.94
C ASP A 727 8.04 -17.93 14.23
N THR A 728 7.38 -17.67 15.36
CA THR A 728 6.96 -16.32 15.78
C THR A 728 7.24 -16.00 17.25
N LEU A 729 7.39 -14.71 17.55
CA LEU A 729 7.48 -14.13 18.89
C LEU A 729 6.55 -12.91 19.00
N HIS A 730 5.96 -12.71 20.17
CA HIS A 730 5.13 -11.55 20.45
C HIS A 730 5.95 -10.40 21.07
N VAL A 731 5.65 -9.17 20.67
CA VAL A 731 6.28 -7.94 21.17
C VAL A 731 5.19 -6.93 21.55
N HIS A 732 5.31 -6.30 22.72
CA HIS A 732 4.38 -5.28 23.20
C HIS A 732 5.09 -3.93 23.42
N ILE A 733 4.44 -2.82 23.05
CA ILE A 733 4.92 -1.45 23.26
C ILE A 733 3.90 -0.65 24.05
N GLU A 734 4.32 -0.11 25.18
CA GLU A 734 3.50 0.76 26.04
C GLU A 734 3.41 2.19 25.48
N PRO A 735 2.27 2.89 25.67
CA PRO A 735 2.11 4.30 25.29
C PRO A 735 2.94 5.26 26.16
N LEU A 736 3.43 6.36 25.56
CA LEU A 736 4.06 7.47 26.27
C LEU A 736 3.01 8.37 26.92
N ASN A 737 3.20 8.74 28.19
CA ASN A 737 2.35 9.72 28.90
C ASN A 737 3.22 10.85 29.50
N PHE A 738 2.89 12.11 29.20
CA PHE A 738 3.41 13.31 29.87
C PHE A 738 2.30 13.93 30.73
N GLU A 739 2.57 14.20 32.01
CA GLU A 739 1.57 14.70 32.96
C GLU A 739 2.18 15.80 33.85
N ILE A 740 1.38 16.82 34.17
CA ILE A 740 1.73 17.88 35.10
C ILE A 740 0.89 17.81 36.39
N SER A 741 1.41 18.34 37.49
CA SER A 741 0.70 18.39 38.76
C SER A 741 -0.34 19.50 38.78
N ARG A 742 -1.62 19.15 38.79
CA ARG A 742 -2.74 20.11 38.87
C ARG A 742 -2.67 21.01 40.12
N PRO A 743 -2.37 20.49 41.33
CA PRO A 743 -2.23 21.34 42.51
C PRO A 743 -1.10 22.36 42.41
N HIS A 744 -0.09 22.15 41.55
CA HIS A 744 1.02 23.09 41.38
C HIS A 744 0.84 24.02 40.17
N LEU A 745 -0.27 23.93 39.44
CA LEU A 745 -0.61 24.87 38.37
C LEU A 745 -1.39 26.05 38.95
N LYS A 746 -0.68 27.09 39.38
CA LYS A 746 -1.27 28.26 40.07
C LYS A 746 -0.84 29.54 39.37
N ALA A 747 -1.69 30.57 39.43
CA ALA A 747 -1.36 31.91 38.94
C ALA A 747 -2.00 32.97 39.85
N TYR A 748 -1.20 33.72 40.60
CA TYR A 748 -1.71 34.64 41.62
C TYR A 748 -0.82 35.88 41.81
N SER A 749 -1.35 36.95 42.39
CA SER A 749 -0.57 38.09 42.87
C SER A 749 -0.76 38.28 44.38
N CYS A 750 0.29 38.70 45.08
CA CYS A 750 0.28 38.81 46.55
C CYS A 750 -0.45 40.07 47.07
N MET A 751 -1.02 40.93 46.23
CA MET A 751 -1.72 42.14 46.68
C MET A 751 -2.83 42.49 45.70
N ASN A 752 -3.91 43.06 46.22
CA ASN A 752 -5.04 43.54 45.42
C ASN A 752 -4.75 44.95 44.87
N SER A 753 -3.68 45.10 44.09
CA SER A 753 -3.37 46.32 43.36
C SER A 753 -3.08 46.00 41.89
N SER A 754 -3.37 46.95 41.01
CA SER A 754 -3.05 46.87 39.57
C SER A 754 -1.54 46.89 39.28
N SER A 755 -0.70 47.06 40.30
CA SER A 755 0.76 47.06 40.22
C SER A 755 1.41 45.84 40.89
N SER A 756 0.62 44.94 41.48
CA SER A 756 1.12 43.75 42.16
C SER A 756 1.56 42.71 41.14
N VAL A 757 2.80 42.25 41.27
CA VAL A 757 3.42 41.30 40.33
C VAL A 757 2.76 39.91 40.45
N GLY A 758 2.49 39.29 39.30
CA GLY A 758 1.96 37.93 39.21
C GLY A 758 3.04 36.86 39.37
N HIS A 759 2.69 35.79 40.07
CA HIS A 759 3.45 34.57 40.29
C HIS A 759 2.70 33.41 39.65
N ILE A 760 3.37 32.64 38.78
CA ILE A 760 2.79 31.52 38.03
C ILE A 760 3.65 30.30 38.25
N GLU A 761 3.04 29.19 38.67
CA GLU A 761 3.71 27.97 39.08
C GLU A 761 3.26 26.79 38.20
N VAL A 762 4.15 25.85 37.93
CA VAL A 762 3.86 24.59 37.23
C VAL A 762 4.89 23.51 37.58
N LYS A 763 4.47 22.24 37.62
CA LYS A 763 5.37 21.11 37.88
C LYS A 763 5.04 19.91 37.00
N GLY A 764 6.05 19.32 36.38
CA GLY A 764 5.93 18.03 35.68
C GLY A 764 5.98 16.87 36.66
N ILE A 765 5.13 15.87 36.49
CA ILE A 765 5.08 14.67 37.37
C ILE A 765 5.32 13.36 36.61
N LYS A 766 5.25 13.38 35.28
CA LYS A 766 5.50 12.22 34.42
C LYS A 766 6.00 12.70 33.06
N GLY A 767 7.07 12.10 32.53
CA GLY A 767 7.70 12.48 31.27
C GLY A 767 9.18 12.09 31.22
N LYS A 768 9.83 12.23 30.06
CA LYS A 768 11.30 12.07 29.95
C LYS A 768 12.01 13.39 30.29
N GLU A 769 12.87 13.38 31.30
CA GLU A 769 13.73 14.52 31.66
C GLU A 769 14.78 14.84 30.58
N PRO A 770 15.23 16.11 30.44
CA PRO A 770 14.80 17.30 31.19
C PRO A 770 13.46 17.86 30.68
N ILE A 771 12.58 18.27 31.59
CA ILE A 771 11.35 19.01 31.25
C ILE A 771 11.65 20.51 31.07
N THR A 772 11.17 21.06 29.97
CA THR A 772 11.26 22.49 29.64
C THR A 772 9.94 23.19 29.95
N TYR A 773 10.01 24.43 30.47
CA TYR A 773 8.84 25.24 30.80
C TYR A 773 8.94 26.60 30.13
N GLU A 774 7.83 27.06 29.57
CA GLU A 774 7.70 28.38 28.96
C GLU A 774 6.37 29.02 29.38
N LEU A 775 6.36 30.35 29.47
CA LEU A 775 5.14 31.14 29.59
C LEU A 775 4.87 31.80 28.24
N ARG A 776 3.67 31.61 27.70
CA ARG A 776 3.27 32.13 26.39
C ARG A 776 2.04 33.04 26.50
N LYS A 777 1.77 33.83 25.46
CA LYS A 777 0.52 34.59 25.33
C LYS A 777 -0.66 33.64 25.10
N MET A 778 -1.88 34.16 25.23
CA MET A 778 -3.13 33.43 24.97
C MET A 778 -3.27 32.88 23.53
N ASP A 779 -2.41 33.30 22.60
CA ASP A 779 -2.31 32.69 21.25
C ASP A 779 -1.64 31.30 21.25
N GLY A 780 -1.03 30.87 22.37
CA GLY A 780 -0.35 29.59 22.54
C GLY A 780 1.00 29.46 21.81
N VAL A 781 1.42 30.48 21.08
CA VAL A 781 2.60 30.46 20.19
C VAL A 781 3.64 31.50 20.59
N THR A 782 3.22 32.70 20.97
CA THR A 782 4.15 33.79 21.31
C THR A 782 4.72 33.58 22.71
N VAL A 783 6.03 33.35 22.80
CA VAL A 783 6.74 33.18 24.07
C VAL A 783 6.89 34.52 24.80
N VAL A 784 6.41 34.57 26.04
CA VAL A 784 6.56 35.70 26.98
C VAL A 784 7.81 35.51 27.83
N LYS A 785 8.02 34.28 28.35
CA LYS A 785 9.27 33.86 29.00
C LYS A 785 9.65 32.46 28.50
N SER A 786 10.91 32.32 28.07
CA SER A 786 11.46 31.07 27.53
C SER A 786 11.98 30.10 28.59
N ALA A 787 12.02 30.52 29.86
CA ALA A 787 12.42 29.72 31.00
C ALA A 787 11.78 30.30 32.29
N PRO A 788 11.57 29.47 33.32
CA PRO A 788 11.14 29.95 34.63
C PRO A 788 12.25 30.81 35.28
N ASP A 789 11.85 31.71 36.18
CA ASP A 789 12.78 32.55 36.93
C ASP A 789 13.56 31.72 37.97
N ASP A 790 12.89 30.71 38.54
CA ASP A 790 13.50 29.71 39.41
C ASP A 790 12.75 28.37 39.35
N ILE A 791 13.43 27.30 39.76
CA ILE A 791 12.83 25.98 39.98
C ILE A 791 13.19 25.56 41.40
N SER A 792 12.17 25.34 42.23
CA SER A 792 12.35 24.95 43.63
C SER A 792 12.95 23.55 43.78
N SER A 793 13.45 23.21 44.97
CA SER A 793 14.05 21.89 45.25
C SER A 793 13.08 20.71 45.09
N ASP A 794 11.79 20.96 45.24
CA ASP A 794 10.72 20.00 44.97
C ASP A 794 10.26 19.99 43.49
N GLY A 795 10.93 20.73 42.60
CA GLY A 795 10.74 20.68 41.15
C GLY A 795 9.59 21.53 40.61
N VAL A 796 9.12 22.55 41.34
CA VAL A 796 8.10 23.49 40.86
C VAL A 796 8.80 24.61 40.11
N ALA A 797 8.47 24.77 38.83
CA ALA A 797 8.92 25.89 38.01
C ALA A 797 8.06 27.12 38.29
N HIS A 798 8.71 28.26 38.51
CA HIS A 798 8.05 29.51 38.90
C HIS A 798 8.40 30.64 37.93
N PHE A 799 7.37 31.38 37.52
CA PHE A 799 7.46 32.55 36.65
C PHE A 799 6.88 33.78 37.36
N VAL A 800 7.61 34.88 37.27
CA VAL A 800 7.21 36.21 37.74
C VAL A 800 6.77 37.04 36.54
N ALA A 801 5.47 37.14 36.28
CA ALA A 801 4.92 37.79 35.09
C ALA A 801 3.48 38.29 35.25
N GLY A 802 3.20 39.44 34.62
CA GLY A 802 1.87 40.06 34.58
C GLY A 802 1.42 40.67 35.90
N VAL A 803 0.18 41.15 35.91
CA VAL A 803 -0.56 41.65 37.08
C VAL A 803 -1.93 41.00 37.15
N THR A 804 -2.69 41.26 38.22
CA THR A 804 -4.06 40.73 38.39
C THR A 804 -4.93 41.01 37.16
N GLY A 805 -5.53 39.97 36.59
CA GLY A 805 -6.38 40.02 35.38
C GLY A 805 -5.67 39.61 34.09
N ASP A 806 -4.33 39.59 34.07
CA ASP A 806 -3.58 39.12 32.91
C ASP A 806 -3.74 37.60 32.73
N GLN A 807 -3.72 37.18 31.46
CA GLN A 807 -3.87 35.78 31.07
C GLN A 807 -2.66 35.30 30.26
N PHE A 808 -2.21 34.09 30.57
CA PHE A 808 -1.06 33.45 29.94
C PHE A 808 -1.37 31.99 29.62
N MET A 809 -0.61 31.40 28.71
CA MET A 809 -0.58 29.95 28.51
C MET A 809 0.68 29.39 29.15
N VAL A 810 0.53 28.42 30.04
CA VAL A 810 1.65 27.67 30.62
C VAL A 810 1.96 26.50 29.70
N TYR A 811 3.18 26.47 29.18
CA TYR A 811 3.68 25.42 28.31
C TYR A 811 4.75 24.60 29.06
N ALA A 812 4.59 23.28 29.09
CA ALA A 812 5.61 22.37 29.59
C ALA A 812 5.86 21.28 28.55
N LYS A 813 7.11 20.90 28.31
CA LYS A 813 7.48 19.92 27.27
C LYS A 813 8.61 19.03 27.76
N ASP A 814 8.44 17.72 27.59
CA ASP A 814 9.45 16.73 27.94
C ASP A 814 10.51 16.56 26.83
N ALA A 815 11.59 15.83 27.12
CA ALA A 815 12.67 15.59 26.18
C ALA A 815 12.26 14.78 24.93
N CYS A 816 11.10 14.10 24.97
CA CYS A 816 10.53 13.36 23.84
C CYS A 816 9.57 14.20 23.00
N GLY A 817 9.32 15.45 23.38
CA GLY A 817 8.47 16.38 22.66
C GLY A 817 6.98 16.29 22.97
N GLN A 818 6.59 15.48 23.96
CA GLN A 818 5.24 15.53 24.52
C GLN A 818 5.09 16.83 25.31
N TYR A 819 3.93 17.47 25.21
CA TYR A 819 3.73 18.77 25.81
C TYR A 819 2.37 18.94 26.47
N PHE A 820 2.35 19.85 27.42
CA PHE A 820 1.20 20.39 28.12
C PHE A 820 1.07 21.87 27.77
N LEU A 821 -0.14 22.33 27.49
CA LEU A 821 -0.41 23.74 27.19
C LEU A 821 -1.81 24.11 27.70
N GLU A 822 -1.89 24.95 28.72
CA GLU A 822 -3.18 25.40 29.27
C GLU A 822 -3.16 26.86 29.72
N PRO A 823 -4.32 27.55 29.68
CA PRO A 823 -4.43 28.93 30.11
C PRO A 823 -4.44 29.05 31.63
N VAL A 824 -3.84 30.11 32.14
CA VAL A 824 -3.92 30.55 33.54
C VAL A 824 -4.23 32.05 33.57
N THR A 825 -5.01 32.47 34.58
CA THR A 825 -5.32 33.88 34.82
C THR A 825 -4.73 34.26 36.17
N VAL A 826 -3.96 35.35 36.22
CA VAL A 826 -3.39 35.86 37.47
C VAL A 826 -4.50 36.45 38.32
N VAL A 827 -4.81 35.83 39.45
CA VAL A 827 -5.84 36.30 40.39
C VAL A 827 -5.21 36.89 41.66
N SER A 828 -5.78 37.97 42.21
CA SER A 828 -5.25 38.52 43.46
C SER A 828 -5.56 37.57 44.61
N ALA A 829 -4.53 37.18 45.36
CA ALA A 829 -4.62 36.26 46.48
C ALA A 829 -5.53 36.79 47.61
N ARG A 830 -5.59 38.11 47.81
CA ARG A 830 -6.50 38.74 48.81
C ARG A 830 -7.96 38.77 48.39
N SER A 831 -8.24 38.62 47.11
CA SER A 831 -9.60 38.56 46.57
C SER A 831 -10.04 37.12 46.29
N MET A 832 -9.21 36.12 46.59
CA MET A 832 -9.59 34.72 46.50
C MET A 832 -10.66 34.43 47.56
N LEU A 833 -11.77 33.86 47.11
CA LEU A 833 -12.73 33.24 48.01
C LEU A 833 -12.15 31.91 48.49
N LEU A 834 -11.46 31.90 49.64
CA LEU A 834 -10.70 30.74 50.14
C LEU A 834 -11.59 29.58 50.59
N LEU A 835 -12.84 29.88 50.98
CA LEU A 835 -13.84 28.95 51.45
C LEU A 835 -15.12 29.08 50.61
N PRO A 836 -15.79 27.97 50.25
CA PRO A 836 -16.96 28.00 49.37
C PRO A 836 -18.17 28.70 50.00
N THR A 837 -18.21 28.80 51.33
CA THR A 837 -19.22 29.52 52.10
C THR A 837 -18.62 30.04 53.40
N SER A 838 -19.12 31.18 53.88
CA SER A 838 -18.77 31.74 55.20
C SER A 838 -19.70 31.26 56.32
N TYR A 839 -20.73 30.45 56.01
CA TYR A 839 -21.70 29.97 56.98
C TYR A 839 -22.28 28.61 56.59
N ILE A 840 -22.37 27.69 57.56
CA ILE A 840 -22.95 26.36 57.41
C ILE A 840 -23.95 26.08 58.52
N ARG A 841 -25.07 25.47 58.14
CA ARG A 841 -26.17 25.13 59.05
C ARG A 841 -26.45 23.64 58.96
N ALA A 842 -26.40 22.93 60.08
CA ALA A 842 -26.47 21.48 60.12
C ALA A 842 -27.33 20.95 61.28
N CYS A 843 -27.83 19.73 61.13
CA CYS A 843 -28.55 19.01 62.19
C CYS A 843 -27.57 18.19 63.05
N PRO A 844 -27.89 17.90 64.32
CA PRO A 844 -27.12 16.97 65.13
C PRO A 844 -26.94 15.62 64.44
N ASN A 845 -25.76 15.01 64.63
CA ASN A 845 -25.36 13.72 64.07
C ASN A 845 -25.20 13.69 62.54
N SER A 846 -25.25 14.85 61.87
CA SER A 846 -24.87 14.96 60.45
C SER A 846 -23.35 15.09 60.29
N THR A 847 -22.85 14.85 59.08
CA THR A 847 -21.44 15.11 58.74
C THR A 847 -21.33 16.45 58.04
N ILE A 848 -20.44 17.32 58.51
CA ILE A 848 -20.17 18.64 57.93
C ILE A 848 -18.81 18.60 57.26
N HIS A 849 -18.80 18.79 55.95
CA HIS A 849 -17.57 18.83 55.15
C HIS A 849 -17.05 20.26 55.07
N LEU A 850 -15.83 20.50 55.56
CA LEU A 850 -15.12 21.77 55.45
C LEU A 850 -13.94 21.59 54.50
N GLN A 851 -13.88 22.42 53.46
CA GLN A 851 -12.85 22.32 52.42
C GLN A 851 -12.48 23.71 51.89
N SER A 852 -11.22 23.88 51.47
CA SER A 852 -10.80 25.07 50.73
C SER A 852 -11.39 25.07 49.32
N THR A 853 -11.52 26.25 48.71
CA THR A 853 -11.96 26.41 47.33
C THR A 853 -10.82 26.16 46.31
N TYR A 854 -9.57 26.30 46.74
CA TYR A 854 -8.40 26.21 45.87
C TYR A 854 -7.37 25.22 46.43
N GLU A 855 -6.58 24.64 45.54
CA GLU A 855 -5.37 23.91 45.91
C GLU A 855 -4.25 24.89 46.28
N LEU A 856 -3.88 24.95 47.56
CA LEU A 856 -2.94 25.89 48.17
C LEU A 856 -1.72 25.15 48.76
N ASP A 857 -0.68 25.87 49.18
CA ASP A 857 0.58 25.24 49.60
C ASP A 857 0.54 24.71 51.04
N THR A 858 -0.28 25.32 51.90
CA THR A 858 -0.45 24.90 53.31
C THR A 858 -1.91 25.03 53.72
N TYR A 859 -2.38 24.18 54.62
CA TYR A 859 -3.71 24.30 55.21
C TYR A 859 -3.58 24.23 56.74
N GLU A 860 -4.32 25.06 57.45
CA GLU A 860 -4.45 25.00 58.89
C GLU A 860 -5.90 25.37 59.25
N TRP A 861 -6.63 24.41 59.80
CA TRP A 861 -7.99 24.59 60.29
C TRP A 861 -7.99 24.62 61.80
N ARG A 862 -8.63 25.61 62.39
CA ARG A 862 -8.81 25.75 63.83
C ARG A 862 -10.29 25.70 64.20
N ALA A 863 -10.59 24.95 65.25
CA ALA A 863 -11.90 24.91 65.87
C ALA A 863 -12.23 26.23 66.62
N PRO A 864 -13.50 26.44 67.02
CA PRO A 864 -13.91 27.63 67.77
C PRO A 864 -13.18 27.84 69.11
N ASP A 865 -12.61 26.78 69.68
CA ASP A 865 -11.79 26.83 70.90
C ASP A 865 -10.30 27.17 70.62
N GLY A 866 -9.93 27.36 69.35
CA GLY A 866 -8.59 27.71 68.90
C GLY A 866 -7.66 26.53 68.63
N THR A 867 -8.10 25.29 68.88
CA THR A 867 -7.31 24.08 68.61
C THR A 867 -7.16 23.82 67.11
N ILE A 868 -5.96 23.43 66.66
CA ILE A 868 -5.75 23.00 65.27
C ILE A 868 -6.36 21.61 65.11
N ILE A 869 -7.31 21.48 64.19
CA ILE A 869 -8.09 20.26 63.97
C ILE A 869 -7.76 19.56 62.64
N SER A 870 -7.16 20.27 61.68
CA SER A 870 -6.67 19.68 60.45
C SER A 870 -5.60 20.55 59.79
N THR A 871 -4.66 19.92 59.09
CA THR A 871 -3.70 20.57 58.20
C THR A 871 -3.87 20.13 56.73
N ASP A 872 -5.00 19.51 56.42
CA ASP A 872 -5.35 19.02 55.09
C ASP A 872 -6.27 20.01 54.35
N HIS A 873 -6.35 19.87 53.02
CA HIS A 873 -7.22 20.68 52.15
C HIS A 873 -8.70 20.66 52.60
N SER A 874 -9.13 19.52 53.15
CA SER A 874 -10.48 19.31 53.66
C SER A 874 -10.47 18.46 54.93
N PHE A 875 -11.49 18.63 55.77
CA PHE A 875 -11.76 17.75 56.89
C PHE A 875 -13.25 17.67 57.21
N ASP A 876 -13.65 16.61 57.90
CA ASP A 876 -15.03 16.32 58.22
C ASP A 876 -15.30 16.44 59.71
N ILE A 877 -16.33 17.20 60.07
CA ILE A 877 -16.93 17.13 61.40
C ILE A 877 -17.96 16.00 61.34
N VAL A 878 -17.54 14.80 61.77
CA VAL A 878 -18.40 13.62 61.83
C VAL A 878 -19.19 13.61 63.14
N ASP A 879 -20.45 13.18 63.08
CA ASP A 879 -21.36 13.14 64.23
C ASP A 879 -21.51 14.52 64.91
N ALA A 880 -21.82 15.54 64.11
CA ALA A 880 -21.82 16.94 64.52
C ALA A 880 -22.69 17.19 65.77
N GLN A 881 -22.08 17.66 66.85
CA GLN A 881 -22.75 17.97 68.13
C GLN A 881 -22.98 19.48 68.29
N PRO A 882 -24.05 19.92 68.98
CA PRO A 882 -24.30 21.35 69.22
C PRO A 882 -23.11 22.10 69.84
N SER A 883 -22.30 21.43 70.66
CA SER A 883 -21.08 21.98 71.29
C SER A 883 -19.96 22.30 70.30
N GLN A 884 -20.00 21.77 69.08
CA GLN A 884 -19.05 22.04 68.00
C GLN A 884 -19.48 23.22 67.12
N SER A 885 -20.58 23.90 67.46
CA SER A 885 -20.99 25.14 66.80
C SER A 885 -20.03 26.28 67.15
N GLY A 886 -19.76 27.13 66.18
CA GLY A 886 -18.92 28.31 66.37
C GLY A 886 -18.15 28.67 65.11
N ARG A 887 -17.21 29.60 65.26
CA ARG A 887 -16.37 30.07 64.17
C ARG A 887 -15.16 29.18 63.99
N TYR A 888 -15.05 28.55 62.83
CA TYR A 888 -13.85 27.82 62.43
C TYR A 888 -12.96 28.75 61.62
N HIS A 889 -11.68 28.81 61.97
CA HIS A 889 -10.70 29.68 61.34
C HIS A 889 -9.80 28.87 60.41
N PHE A 890 -9.73 29.29 59.15
CA PHE A 890 -8.88 28.69 58.12
C PHE A 890 -7.71 29.62 57.81
N THR A 891 -6.50 29.09 57.86
CA THR A 891 -5.28 29.83 57.54
C THR A 891 -4.44 29.08 56.52
N THR A 892 -3.89 29.80 55.55
CA THR A 892 -3.04 29.27 54.48
C THR A 892 -1.95 30.27 54.10
N LYS A 893 -0.89 29.80 53.44
CA LYS A 893 0.19 30.62 52.92
C LYS A 893 0.48 30.17 51.50
N LEU A 894 0.60 31.13 50.58
CA LEU A 894 1.11 30.88 49.23
C LEU A 894 2.63 30.97 49.23
N ARG A 895 3.30 30.08 48.48
CA ARG A 895 4.75 29.89 48.48
C ARG A 895 5.54 31.19 48.37
N ASN A 896 5.09 32.11 47.51
CA ASN A 896 5.79 33.36 47.20
C ASN A 896 5.18 34.61 47.87
N CYS A 897 4.24 34.46 48.81
CA CYS A 897 3.67 35.58 49.57
C CYS A 897 4.09 35.51 51.04
N ASP A 898 4.54 36.64 51.60
CA ASP A 898 5.05 36.69 52.99
C ASP A 898 3.96 36.66 54.07
N TYR A 899 2.73 36.98 53.72
CA TYR A 899 1.60 37.05 54.66
C TYR A 899 0.71 35.81 54.57
N LYS A 900 0.04 35.51 55.69
CA LYS A 900 -0.97 34.45 55.75
C LYS A 900 -2.29 34.94 55.20
N LEU A 901 -2.97 34.07 54.47
CA LEU A 901 -4.33 34.23 53.98
C LEU A 901 -5.26 33.56 54.97
N GLU A 902 -6.34 34.25 55.34
CA GLU A 902 -7.24 33.82 56.42
C GLU A 902 -8.69 33.93 55.95
N ALA A 903 -9.51 32.98 56.37
CA ALA A 903 -10.95 32.99 56.16
C ALA A 903 -11.66 32.31 57.34
N ASP A 904 -12.89 32.74 57.60
CA ASP A 904 -13.72 32.19 58.66
C ASP A 904 -14.97 31.53 58.08
N VAL A 905 -15.39 30.44 58.72
CA VAL A 905 -16.70 29.82 58.47
C VAL A 905 -17.42 29.61 59.80
N ASP A 906 -18.61 30.22 59.91
CA ASP A 906 -19.46 30.06 61.09
C ASP A 906 -20.34 28.81 60.90
N VAL A 907 -20.12 27.79 61.73
CA VAL A 907 -20.89 26.54 61.72
C VAL A 907 -21.92 26.55 62.83
N GLN A 908 -23.20 26.38 62.50
CA GLN A 908 -24.30 26.31 63.47
C GLN A 908 -25.02 24.97 63.39
N ILE A 909 -24.94 24.20 64.48
CA ILE A 909 -25.60 22.90 64.63
C ILE A 909 -26.77 23.06 65.60
N PHE A 910 -27.99 22.87 65.12
CA PHE A 910 -29.20 23.04 65.94
C PHE A 910 -30.22 21.91 65.74
N PRO A 911 -31.11 21.66 66.72
CA PRO A 911 -32.12 20.62 66.61
C PRO A 911 -33.05 20.86 65.42
N CYS A 912 -32.96 20.02 64.40
CA CYS A 912 -33.83 20.12 63.23
C CYS A 912 -35.22 19.63 63.57
N VAL A 913 -36.22 20.51 63.47
CA VAL A 913 -37.62 20.14 63.63
C VAL A 913 -38.07 19.37 62.40
N VAL A 914 -38.38 18.08 62.55
CA VAL A 914 -39.04 17.31 61.49
C VAL A 914 -40.52 17.74 61.44
N LEU A 915 -40.92 18.46 60.39
CA LEU A 915 -42.32 18.69 60.07
C LEU A 915 -42.94 17.36 59.58
N VAL A 916 -43.66 16.67 60.46
CA VAL A 916 -44.61 15.64 60.03
C VAL A 916 -45.75 16.33 59.28
N ASN A 917 -45.96 15.92 58.03
CA ASN A 917 -46.87 16.52 57.06
C ASN A 917 -48.34 16.58 57.57
N PRO A 918 -48.96 17.77 57.66
CA PRO A 918 -50.39 17.91 58.03
C PRO A 918 -51.39 17.39 56.99
N HIS A 919 -50.95 16.94 55.81
CA HIS A 919 -51.83 16.47 54.72
C HIS A 919 -52.09 14.94 54.70
N LEU A 920 -51.81 14.22 55.80
CA LEU A 920 -52.21 12.80 55.97
C LEU A 920 -53.23 12.60 57.11
N ILE A 921 -54.23 13.49 57.21
CA ILE A 921 -55.49 13.20 57.90
C ILE A 921 -56.61 13.22 56.85
N SER A 922 -57.05 12.04 56.43
CA SER A 922 -58.28 11.88 55.64
C SER A 922 -59.50 12.05 56.55
N PRO A 923 -60.59 12.68 56.08
CA PRO A 923 -61.88 12.56 56.75
C PRO A 923 -62.42 11.14 56.52
N VAL A 924 -62.87 10.49 57.60
CA VAL A 924 -63.88 9.43 57.55
C VAL A 924 -65.03 9.93 58.41
N ILE A 925 -66.13 10.28 57.75
CA ILE A 925 -67.47 10.36 58.37
C ILE A 925 -68.02 8.92 58.36
N PRO A 926 -68.85 8.50 59.33
CA PRO A 926 -69.56 7.21 59.27
C PRO A 926 -70.25 6.93 57.93
#